data_AF-A0A2N8MS55-F1
#
_entry.id   AF-A0A2N8MS55-F1
#
_cell.length_a   1.000
_cell.length_b   1.000
_cell.length_c   1.000
_cell.angle_alpha   90.00
_cell.angle_beta   90.00
_cell.angle_gamma   90.00
#
_symmetry.space_group_name_H-M   'P 1'
#
loop_
_entity.id
_entity.type
_entity.pdbx_description
1 polymer ?
#
loop_
_entity_poly.entity_id
_entity_poly.type
_entity_poly.pdbx_seq_one_letter_code
_entity_poly.pdbx_strand_id
1 'polypeptide(L)'
;MRATVVVAATALIAGMTGVPLAAADPPPVNERQLVVDMLKSGGPGTTLAAEAALLDSDAALGEFLRTGQHIAREQDNQVRLAQIMHTGGPATREAVRAAFRGSADGVRVFLESGWRPPFEQDQQVEVTQTMHTGGPAVREAAQAALRGSAKDVWDFLVTKRYVLRAEDNEVLATQLMAVGGAAVKQAARSALAGSAEDVEDFLRKGQYLARARDEERASVAGLAGQAKEAGQRAATETEAAKEASARAVEASRLAKEAAERAASETVQAGADAAKATAAAGRAADAALRAAEATQTAIAAANAATAAARGAANAAAKAASAASAAAQAAARARKAAAAAVGDAKQAEAAGAAAVDAHNVALATKDAANAMLAMGPVLQEARTALRAVLSARGHSSAAAAAALVAGNQSHAAGAQAERAKQAAATARRQAAEADSAANAADAYASESAQAATEAYEAATGAAAHAEAASIAAREAAEHAGQSADAAREATAHAEAAQQAADAAVAAANRASKVEEDARKSDAARLSRETSQGIADAEMAKTKYEAGKSTLAWEATEAARLDADTRRLLAEATAPGATTEVIVGNGRKVAIRSMRTGGPWAQAVAEAALVGGEFDVRAFVSSQRQLAAEQDDRTRVGHIADNTDRPEQRKSAEALMFGPYAGVQEFLRTRHYPGKEADDQVLIAQLMNSGGPAVKEAGRAALNGTPQQVQDFLERGQFVAAEQDDQVQATRFLSAGGEVNAAARIALAGPPDVVRDFLRVGVHQAKKRDLETASHVAEVRGYVAEAAQSAATARQNAAEAGRVAAIARNAAAEAEEYARRASESANEANGYADQARQSADQAQESANQAAQSAKSAREAAQAAQSQSAAAAHSAARANSSAAQARRSASSASASAAQARAAAIAAGQSADKAAAALVGAMEHMLNLQKQEEEARRKKAAEQPPGQPVERKPWALDQENIEMELAEKYHYQPKEFEKMISIYGLPQAVRWEALMELENRLCAKFPGNCEEINLQMADRGLWLVSSNGPMAGKKELLEAMRDGLNWVMASKRSKDILNDNLSETAKRRMKEDRSLTRDFLRTALQLEVEKYMKTKFGDRFRLDGGLVYDSVTKSSAEVTWQGLVPSMLPGGRNIYQTLYVAYQPVGLR
;
A
#
# COMPACT_ATOMS: atom_id res chain seq x y z
N MET A 1 -116.06 -28.97 -7.31
CA MET A 1 -117.04 -30.08 -7.34
C MET A 1 -117.84 -30.07 -6.05
N ARG A 2 -119.18 -30.17 -6.14
CA ARG A 2 -120.20 -30.38 -5.08
C ARG A 2 -120.50 -29.16 -4.18
N ALA A 3 -121.74 -28.80 -3.89
CA ALA A 3 -123.06 -29.14 -4.43
C ALA A 3 -124.06 -28.07 -3.93
N THR A 4 -124.90 -27.60 -4.84
CA THR A 4 -126.03 -26.69 -4.59
C THR A 4 -127.20 -27.49 -4.00
N VAL A 5 -127.83 -27.01 -2.92
CA VAL A 5 -129.16 -27.47 -2.50
C VAL A 5 -130.05 -26.25 -2.26
N VAL A 6 -131.05 -26.12 -3.13
CA VAL A 6 -132.18 -25.19 -3.06
C VAL A 6 -133.30 -25.89 -2.30
N VAL A 7 -133.89 -25.24 -1.31
CA VAL A 7 -135.20 -25.62 -0.77
C VAL A 7 -136.15 -24.43 -0.89
N ALA A 8 -137.15 -24.62 -1.74
CA ALA A 8 -138.27 -23.73 -1.96
C ALA A 8 -139.32 -23.90 -0.85
N ALA A 9 -139.97 -22.80 -0.46
CA ALA A 9 -141.21 -22.82 0.31
C ALA A 9 -142.31 -22.11 -0.50
N THR A 10 -143.16 -22.93 -1.11
CA THR A 10 -144.46 -22.59 -1.70
C THR A 10 -145.50 -22.41 -0.61
N ALA A 11 -146.35 -21.38 -0.72
CA ALA A 11 -147.67 -21.35 -0.07
C ALA A 11 -148.71 -20.83 -1.07
N LEU A 12 -149.64 -21.73 -1.42
CA LEU A 12 -150.87 -21.52 -2.18
C LEU A 12 -152.04 -21.11 -1.25
N ILE A 13 -153.03 -20.41 -1.83
CA ILE A 13 -154.52 -20.43 -1.65
C ILE A 13 -155.00 -18.99 -1.94
N ALA A 14 -155.53 -18.62 -3.12
CA ALA A 14 -156.79 -18.97 -3.79
C ALA A 14 -158.07 -18.31 -3.21
N GLY A 15 -158.52 -17.25 -3.90
CA GLY A 15 -159.92 -16.99 -4.32
C GLY A 15 -160.93 -16.42 -3.32
N MET A 16 -161.41 -15.18 -3.56
CA MET A 16 -162.84 -14.90 -3.78
C MET A 16 -163.09 -13.47 -4.29
N THR A 17 -164.22 -13.34 -4.97
CA THR A 17 -164.74 -12.32 -5.89
C THR A 17 -164.91 -10.89 -5.33
N GLY A 18 -164.81 -9.92 -6.24
CA GLY A 18 -165.00 -8.50 -5.94
C GLY A 18 -166.45 -8.07 -5.70
N VAL A 19 -166.58 -7.07 -4.82
CA VAL A 19 -167.62 -6.04 -4.76
C VAL A 19 -166.89 -4.73 -4.45
N PRO A 20 -167.15 -3.60 -5.14
CA PRO A 20 -166.45 -2.36 -4.89
C PRO A 20 -166.98 -1.73 -3.59
N LEU A 21 -166.09 -1.46 -2.64
CA LEU A 21 -166.39 -0.62 -1.49
C LEU A 21 -165.51 0.62 -1.54
N ALA A 22 -166.18 1.75 -1.42
CA ALA A 22 -165.65 3.10 -1.45
C ALA A 22 -164.48 3.29 -0.47
N ALA A 23 -163.59 4.21 -0.82
CA ALA A 23 -162.41 4.61 -0.06
C ALA A 23 -162.71 4.80 1.44
N ALA A 24 -162.01 4.03 2.28
CA ALA A 24 -161.79 4.35 3.67
C ALA A 24 -160.41 5.01 3.79
N ASP A 25 -160.33 6.09 4.56
CA ASP A 25 -159.07 6.75 4.93
C ASP A 25 -158.06 5.72 5.49
N PRO A 26 -156.73 5.88 5.26
CA PRO A 26 -155.74 4.97 5.82
C PRO A 26 -155.82 4.93 7.36
N PRO A 27 -155.56 3.77 7.99
CA PRO A 27 -155.55 3.67 9.45
C PRO A 27 -154.52 4.65 10.03
N PRO A 28 -154.78 5.25 11.21
CA PRO A 28 -153.81 6.15 11.84
C PRO A 28 -152.48 5.40 12.07
N VAL A 29 -151.38 6.01 11.65
CA VAL A 29 -150.02 5.46 11.79
C VAL A 29 -149.66 5.37 13.27
N ASN A 30 -149.14 4.23 13.73
CA ASN A 30 -148.61 4.12 15.08
C ASN A 30 -147.25 4.86 15.16
N GLU A 31 -147.28 6.10 15.62
CA GLU A 31 -146.10 6.96 15.75
C GLU A 31 -144.99 6.31 16.59
N ARG A 32 -145.32 5.57 17.66
CA ARG A 32 -144.33 4.86 18.50
C ARG A 32 -143.58 3.78 17.72
N GLN A 33 -144.26 3.05 16.84
CA GLN A 33 -143.60 2.05 15.98
C GLN A 33 -142.55 2.70 15.07
N LEU A 34 -142.87 3.85 14.46
CA LEU A 34 -141.93 4.56 13.59
C LEU A 34 -140.66 4.98 14.35
N VAL A 35 -140.79 5.42 15.60
CA VAL A 35 -139.62 5.79 16.40
C VAL A 35 -138.83 4.56 16.87
N VAL A 36 -139.49 3.45 17.17
CA VAL A 36 -138.79 2.18 17.46
C VAL A 36 -138.03 1.67 16.23
N ASP A 37 -138.57 1.80 15.02
CA ASP A 37 -137.86 1.45 13.80
C ASP A 37 -136.61 2.32 13.60
N MET A 38 -136.68 3.61 13.99
CA MET A 38 -135.51 4.51 13.98
C MET A 38 -134.50 4.18 15.08
N LEU A 39 -134.94 3.69 16.25
CA LEU A 39 -134.05 3.16 17.29
C LEU A 39 -133.30 1.90 16.79
N LYS A 40 -133.94 1.07 15.96
CA LYS A 40 -133.35 -0.17 15.43
C LYS A 40 -132.39 0.06 14.27
N SER A 41 -132.68 1.03 13.41
CA SER A 41 -132.03 1.20 12.11
C SER A 41 -131.31 2.53 11.91
N GLY A 42 -131.50 3.49 12.82
CA GLY A 42 -130.85 4.80 12.76
C GLY A 42 -129.36 4.73 13.10
N GLY A 43 -128.59 5.76 12.71
CA GLY A 43 -127.22 5.93 13.20
C GLY A 43 -127.19 6.29 14.70
N PRO A 44 -126.02 6.42 15.33
CA PRO A 44 -125.89 6.65 16.77
C PRO A 44 -126.72 7.84 17.31
N GLY A 45 -126.68 8.99 16.64
CA GLY A 45 -127.46 10.19 16.96
C GLY A 45 -128.94 9.99 16.74
N THR A 46 -129.35 9.37 15.62
CA THR A 46 -130.76 9.02 15.34
C THR A 46 -131.32 8.06 16.38
N THR A 47 -130.53 7.06 16.77
CA THR A 47 -130.86 6.06 17.79
C THR A 47 -131.01 6.71 19.16
N LEU A 48 -130.09 7.58 19.55
CA LEU A 48 -130.14 8.31 20.82
C LEU A 48 -131.34 9.27 20.89
N ALA A 49 -131.62 9.98 19.80
CA ALA A 49 -132.76 10.89 19.73
C ALA A 49 -134.10 10.13 19.71
N ALA A 50 -134.16 8.98 19.03
CA ALA A 50 -135.32 8.09 19.07
C ALA A 50 -135.54 7.49 20.47
N GLU A 51 -134.46 7.10 21.17
CA GLU A 51 -134.52 6.66 22.57
C GLU A 51 -135.07 7.75 23.47
N ALA A 52 -134.56 8.98 23.36
CA ALA A 52 -135.06 10.12 24.14
C ALA A 52 -136.56 10.36 23.87
N ALA A 53 -136.98 10.33 22.61
CA ALA A 53 -138.38 10.52 22.22
C ALA A 53 -139.31 9.40 22.74
N LEU A 54 -138.86 8.14 22.78
CA LEU A 54 -139.65 7.02 23.30
C LEU A 54 -139.87 7.07 24.82
N LEU A 55 -138.95 7.73 25.54
CA LEU A 55 -138.95 7.83 27.01
C LEU A 55 -139.67 9.07 27.55
N ASP A 56 -140.03 10.03 26.70
CA ASP A 56 -140.71 11.28 27.06
C ASP A 56 -142.24 11.15 26.81
N SER A 57 -142.93 12.27 26.57
CA SER A 57 -144.36 12.36 26.27
C SER A 57 -144.70 12.04 24.81
N ASP A 58 -145.95 11.70 24.53
CA ASP A 58 -146.42 11.47 23.15
C ASP A 58 -146.29 12.74 22.26
N ALA A 59 -146.38 13.94 22.86
CA ALA A 59 -146.12 15.19 22.16
C ALA A 59 -144.64 15.35 21.73
N ALA A 60 -143.70 14.93 22.58
CA ALA A 60 -142.27 14.91 22.25
C ALA A 60 -141.95 13.87 21.16
N LEU A 61 -142.67 12.75 21.16
CA LEU A 61 -142.58 11.73 20.12
C LEU A 61 -143.04 12.25 18.75
N GLY A 62 -144.17 12.97 18.71
CA GLY A 62 -144.64 13.65 17.49
C GLY A 62 -143.70 14.77 17.01
N GLU A 63 -143.04 15.51 17.92
CA GLU A 63 -142.01 16.48 17.57
C GLU A 63 -140.77 15.81 16.96
N PHE A 64 -140.29 14.71 17.54
CA PHE A 64 -139.17 13.96 17.00
C PHE A 64 -139.46 13.46 15.58
N LEU A 65 -140.65 12.91 15.32
CA LEU A 65 -141.04 12.47 13.98
C LEU A 65 -141.16 13.61 12.98
N ARG A 66 -141.57 14.80 13.40
CA ARG A 66 -141.71 15.95 12.48
C ARG A 66 -140.38 16.62 12.16
N THR A 67 -139.50 16.76 13.15
CA THR A 67 -138.28 17.58 13.02
C THR A 67 -137.04 16.87 13.54
N GLY A 68 -137.11 16.28 14.75
CA GLY A 68 -135.95 15.72 15.44
C GLY A 68 -135.21 14.60 14.69
N GLN A 69 -135.95 13.71 13.99
CA GLN A 69 -135.36 12.60 13.23
C GLN A 69 -134.47 13.07 12.08
N HIS A 70 -134.80 14.21 11.46
CA HIS A 70 -134.04 14.74 10.34
C HIS A 70 -132.73 15.35 10.82
N ILE A 71 -132.75 16.06 11.95
CA ILE A 71 -131.56 16.63 12.60
C ILE A 71 -130.60 15.53 13.04
N ALA A 72 -131.12 14.49 13.70
CA ALA A 72 -130.31 13.40 14.20
C ALA A 72 -129.65 12.58 13.08
N ARG A 73 -130.39 12.34 11.98
CA ARG A 73 -129.85 11.67 10.78
C ARG A 73 -128.78 12.50 10.08
N GLU A 74 -128.90 13.82 10.08
CA GLU A 74 -127.88 14.70 9.52
C GLU A 74 -126.57 14.66 10.34
N GLN A 75 -126.65 14.65 11.67
CA GLN A 75 -125.49 14.49 12.55
C GLN A 75 -124.77 13.15 12.32
N ASP A 76 -125.52 12.05 12.21
CA ASP A 76 -124.95 10.73 11.90
C ASP A 76 -124.21 10.71 10.56
N ASN A 77 -124.81 11.34 9.55
CA ASN A 77 -124.20 11.47 8.24
C ASN A 77 -122.90 12.28 8.31
N GLN A 78 -122.83 13.36 9.11
CA GLN A 78 -121.59 14.12 9.31
C GLN A 78 -120.49 13.30 9.98
N VAL A 79 -120.81 12.47 10.99
CA VAL A 79 -119.84 11.60 11.66
C VAL A 79 -119.29 10.55 10.71
N ARG A 80 -120.16 9.87 9.93
CA ARG A 80 -119.73 8.89 8.92
C ARG A 80 -118.82 9.53 7.88
N LEU A 81 -119.12 10.76 7.50
CA LEU A 81 -118.31 11.53 6.56
C LEU A 81 -116.92 11.86 7.15
N ALA A 82 -116.84 12.25 8.43
CA ALA A 82 -115.57 12.49 9.12
C ALA A 82 -114.70 11.22 9.27
N GLN A 83 -115.32 10.05 9.44
CA GLN A 83 -114.58 8.78 9.47
C GLN A 83 -113.96 8.45 8.11
N ILE A 84 -114.72 8.60 7.02
CA ILE A 84 -114.21 8.43 5.65
C ILE A 84 -113.11 9.46 5.36
N MET A 85 -113.20 10.68 5.89
CA MET A 85 -112.14 11.69 5.79
C MET A 85 -110.81 11.23 6.43
N HIS A 86 -110.89 10.56 7.57
CA HIS A 86 -109.69 10.13 8.30
C HIS A 86 -108.96 8.99 7.55
N THR A 87 -109.71 8.00 7.08
CA THR A 87 -109.18 6.78 6.47
C THR A 87 -108.98 6.86 4.96
N GLY A 88 -109.69 7.76 4.27
CA GLY A 88 -109.60 7.94 2.82
C GLY A 88 -108.27 8.56 2.37
N GLY A 89 -107.87 8.26 1.13
CA GLY A 89 -106.73 8.91 0.49
C GLY A 89 -107.07 10.34 0.02
N PRO A 90 -106.11 11.04 -0.64
CA PRO A 90 -106.28 12.43 -1.05
C PRO A 90 -107.57 12.72 -1.85
N ALA A 91 -107.90 11.89 -2.85
CA ALA A 91 -109.10 12.07 -3.67
C ALA A 91 -110.38 11.81 -2.87
N THR A 92 -110.38 10.76 -2.03
CA THR A 92 -111.50 10.45 -1.13
C THR A 92 -111.74 11.59 -0.14
N ARG A 93 -110.66 12.14 0.44
CA ARG A 93 -110.72 13.29 1.35
C ARG A 93 -111.25 14.55 0.66
N GLU A 94 -110.84 14.80 -0.57
CA GLU A 94 -111.35 15.93 -1.34
C GLU A 94 -112.85 15.79 -1.64
N ALA A 95 -113.29 14.59 -2.06
CA ALA A 95 -114.69 14.30 -2.31
C ALA A 95 -115.54 14.39 -1.03
N VAL A 96 -115.01 13.94 0.12
CA VAL A 96 -115.61 14.16 1.44
C VAL A 96 -115.73 15.66 1.75
N ARG A 97 -114.69 16.47 1.53
CA ARG A 97 -114.76 17.93 1.74
C ARG A 97 -115.78 18.62 0.84
N ALA A 98 -116.00 18.10 -0.37
CA ALA A 98 -117.05 18.58 -1.25
C ALA A 98 -118.44 18.20 -0.71
N ALA A 99 -118.61 16.96 -0.24
CA ALA A 99 -119.84 16.50 0.39
C ALA A 99 -120.19 17.30 1.65
N PHE A 100 -119.21 17.65 2.51
CA PHE A 100 -119.41 18.49 3.70
C PHE A 100 -119.94 19.89 3.39
N ARG A 101 -119.67 20.43 2.19
CA ARG A 101 -120.13 21.75 1.74
C ARG A 101 -121.49 21.69 1.03
N GLY A 102 -121.99 20.50 0.73
CA GLY A 102 -123.24 20.26 0.05
C GLY A 102 -124.46 20.27 0.99
N SER A 103 -125.64 19.99 0.43
CA SER A 103 -126.85 19.78 1.23
C SER A 103 -126.83 18.43 1.96
N ALA A 104 -127.68 18.28 2.97
CA ALA A 104 -127.88 17.00 3.66
C ALA A 104 -128.20 15.83 2.70
N ASP A 105 -128.94 16.10 1.62
CA ASP A 105 -129.20 15.14 0.54
C ASP A 105 -127.92 14.79 -0.24
N GLY A 106 -127.05 15.77 -0.50
CA GLY A 106 -125.76 15.54 -1.13
C GLY A 106 -124.83 14.68 -0.28
N VAL A 107 -124.80 14.89 1.04
CA VAL A 107 -124.05 14.04 1.99
C VAL A 107 -124.57 12.60 1.95
N ARG A 108 -125.90 12.41 1.95
CA ARG A 108 -126.51 11.08 1.88
C ARG A 108 -126.12 10.34 0.59
N VAL A 109 -126.27 10.99 -0.57
CA VAL A 109 -125.89 10.41 -1.87
C VAL A 109 -124.39 10.05 -1.89
N PHE A 110 -123.54 10.90 -1.29
CA PHE A 110 -122.12 10.60 -1.16
C PHE A 110 -121.86 9.35 -0.30
N LEU A 111 -122.48 9.25 0.87
CA LEU A 111 -122.30 8.12 1.79
C LEU A 111 -122.85 6.80 1.22
N GLU A 112 -123.88 6.84 0.38
CA GLU A 112 -124.43 5.66 -0.28
C GLU A 112 -123.51 5.12 -1.39
N SER A 113 -122.98 6.00 -2.23
CA SER A 113 -122.18 5.57 -3.39
C SER A 113 -121.11 6.54 -3.88
N GLY A 114 -121.21 7.84 -3.58
CA GLY A 114 -120.29 8.86 -4.08
C GLY A 114 -118.84 8.76 -3.58
N TRP A 115 -118.57 8.01 -2.50
CA TRP A 115 -117.21 7.75 -2.02
C TRP A 115 -116.42 6.74 -2.87
N ARG A 116 -117.09 5.90 -3.67
CA ARG A 116 -116.43 4.78 -4.38
C ARG A 116 -115.47 5.25 -5.47
N PRO A 117 -115.85 6.14 -6.41
CA PRO A 117 -114.92 6.60 -7.45
C PRO A 117 -113.64 7.28 -6.92
N PRO A 118 -113.69 8.19 -5.92
CA PRO A 118 -112.47 8.81 -5.41
C PRO A 118 -111.60 7.83 -4.59
N PHE A 119 -112.19 6.81 -3.95
CA PHE A 119 -111.44 5.74 -3.31
C PHE A 119 -110.69 4.87 -4.33
N GLU A 120 -111.34 4.49 -5.43
CA GLU A 120 -110.69 3.77 -6.53
C GLU A 120 -109.53 4.58 -7.14
N GLN A 121 -109.69 5.91 -7.26
CA GLN A 121 -108.62 6.80 -7.70
C GLN A 121 -107.42 6.78 -6.74
N ASP A 122 -107.65 6.84 -5.43
CA ASP A 122 -106.58 6.74 -4.43
C ASP A 122 -105.83 5.39 -4.52
N GLN A 123 -106.55 4.29 -4.74
CA GLN A 123 -105.93 2.98 -4.94
C GLN A 123 -105.08 2.93 -6.22
N GLN A 124 -105.55 3.51 -7.33
CA GLN A 124 -104.75 3.61 -8.56
C GLN A 124 -103.47 4.44 -8.37
N VAL A 125 -103.53 5.50 -7.54
CA VAL A 125 -102.34 6.27 -7.15
C VAL A 125 -101.36 5.40 -6.35
N GLU A 126 -101.84 4.61 -5.38
CA GLU A 126 -100.99 3.70 -4.60
C GLU A 126 -100.33 2.63 -5.49
N VAL A 127 -101.05 2.08 -6.46
CA VAL A 127 -100.48 1.15 -7.45
C VAL A 127 -99.43 1.82 -8.30
N THR A 128 -99.66 3.06 -8.74
CA THR A 128 -98.70 3.84 -9.53
C THR A 128 -97.42 4.12 -8.73
N GLN A 129 -97.54 4.48 -7.45
CA GLN A 129 -96.38 4.66 -6.57
C GLN A 129 -95.60 3.35 -6.39
N THR A 130 -96.31 2.25 -6.16
CA THR A 130 -95.72 0.91 -6.05
C THR A 130 -95.01 0.50 -7.35
N MET A 131 -95.60 0.80 -8.51
CA MET A 131 -94.99 0.58 -9.83
C MET A 131 -93.67 1.35 -9.99
N HIS A 132 -93.61 2.61 -9.58
CA HIS A 132 -92.38 3.40 -9.69
C HIS A 132 -91.23 2.81 -8.87
N THR A 133 -91.50 2.33 -7.66
CA THR A 133 -90.49 1.79 -6.74
C THR A 133 -90.26 0.28 -6.88
N GLY A 134 -91.14 -0.44 -7.57
CA GLY A 134 -91.09 -1.90 -7.72
C GLY A 134 -90.07 -2.37 -8.77
N GLY A 135 -89.66 -3.64 -8.65
CA GLY A 135 -88.85 -4.31 -9.67
C GLY A 135 -89.65 -4.65 -10.93
N PRO A 136 -89.01 -5.30 -11.92
CA PRO A 136 -89.64 -5.62 -13.20
C PRO A 136 -90.98 -6.37 -13.08
N ALA A 137 -91.06 -7.42 -12.25
CA ALA A 137 -92.28 -8.21 -12.09
C ALA A 137 -93.38 -7.43 -11.38
N VAL A 138 -93.04 -6.67 -10.32
CA VAL A 138 -93.99 -5.78 -9.64
C VAL A 138 -94.51 -4.69 -10.58
N ARG A 139 -93.65 -4.11 -11.43
CA ARG A 139 -94.02 -3.10 -12.42
C ARG A 139 -95.00 -3.62 -13.46
N GLU A 140 -94.71 -4.79 -14.02
CA GLU A 140 -95.59 -5.42 -15.01
C GLU A 140 -96.97 -5.70 -14.43
N ALA A 141 -97.03 -6.28 -13.23
CA ALA A 141 -98.29 -6.58 -12.56
C ALA A 141 -99.05 -5.33 -12.11
N ALA A 142 -98.36 -4.28 -11.67
CA ALA A 142 -98.97 -2.99 -11.35
C ALA A 142 -99.60 -2.36 -12.60
N GLN A 143 -98.91 -2.41 -13.74
CA GLN A 143 -99.40 -1.89 -15.01
C GLN A 143 -100.57 -2.73 -15.56
N ALA A 144 -100.59 -4.03 -15.31
CA ALA A 144 -101.74 -4.89 -15.60
C ALA A 144 -102.94 -4.54 -14.70
N ALA A 145 -102.70 -4.32 -13.41
CA ALA A 145 -103.74 -3.94 -12.45
C ALA A 145 -104.38 -2.58 -12.80
N LEU A 146 -103.59 -1.58 -13.20
CA LEU A 146 -104.09 -0.26 -13.65
C LEU A 146 -104.90 -0.31 -14.95
N ARG A 147 -104.72 -1.34 -15.78
CA ARG A 147 -105.51 -1.58 -17.00
C ARG A 147 -106.76 -2.44 -16.76
N GLY A 148 -106.88 -3.01 -15.56
CA GLY A 148 -107.94 -3.92 -15.16
C GLY A 148 -109.09 -3.23 -14.45
N SER A 149 -109.84 -4.02 -13.69
CA SER A 149 -110.95 -3.57 -12.84
C SER A 149 -110.46 -3.05 -11.48
N ALA A 150 -111.34 -2.38 -10.73
CA ALA A 150 -111.06 -2.00 -9.33
C ALA A 150 -110.68 -3.21 -8.45
N LYS A 151 -111.23 -4.40 -8.76
CA LYS A 151 -110.83 -5.65 -8.12
C LYS A 151 -109.38 -6.03 -8.43
N ASP A 152 -108.90 -5.81 -9.65
CA ASP A 152 -107.52 -6.12 -10.04
C ASP A 152 -106.52 -5.20 -9.33
N VAL A 153 -106.87 -3.91 -9.17
CA VAL A 153 -106.12 -2.93 -8.37
C VAL A 153 -106.04 -3.39 -6.91
N TRP A 154 -107.17 -3.79 -6.32
CA TRP A 154 -107.24 -4.27 -4.94
C TRP A 154 -106.44 -5.57 -4.74
N ASP A 155 -106.62 -6.56 -5.63
CA ASP A 155 -105.91 -7.85 -5.57
C ASP A 155 -104.38 -7.66 -5.71
N PHE A 156 -103.94 -6.68 -6.50
CA PHE A 156 -102.53 -6.32 -6.60
C PHE A 156 -102.00 -5.72 -5.31
N LEU A 157 -102.68 -4.71 -4.75
CA LEU A 157 -102.24 -4.00 -3.54
C LEU A 157 -102.22 -4.92 -2.31
N VAL A 158 -103.20 -5.81 -2.18
CA VAL A 158 -103.32 -6.64 -0.98
C VAL A 158 -102.48 -7.92 -1.08
N THR A 159 -102.34 -8.50 -2.27
CA THR A 159 -101.75 -9.83 -2.41
C THR A 159 -100.57 -9.86 -3.37
N LYS A 160 -100.76 -9.53 -4.66
CA LYS A 160 -99.76 -9.83 -5.71
C LYS A 160 -98.44 -9.08 -5.52
N ARG A 161 -98.47 -7.82 -5.04
CA ARG A 161 -97.27 -6.99 -4.91
C ARG A 161 -96.18 -7.60 -4.02
N TYR A 162 -96.56 -8.39 -3.02
CA TYR A 162 -95.62 -8.97 -2.06
C TYR A 162 -94.91 -10.20 -2.63
N VAL A 163 -95.65 -11.07 -3.33
CA VAL A 163 -95.08 -12.26 -3.98
C VAL A 163 -94.11 -11.86 -5.09
N LEU A 164 -94.53 -10.92 -5.95
CA LEU A 164 -93.71 -10.47 -7.08
C LEU A 164 -92.46 -9.69 -6.63
N ARG A 165 -92.53 -9.01 -5.48
CA ARG A 165 -91.35 -8.36 -4.89
C ARG A 165 -90.33 -9.39 -4.39
N ALA A 166 -90.79 -10.52 -3.85
CA ALA A 166 -89.88 -11.60 -3.45
C ALA A 166 -89.16 -12.19 -4.68
N GLU A 167 -89.88 -12.41 -5.78
CA GLU A 167 -89.29 -12.87 -7.05
C GLU A 167 -88.26 -11.88 -7.61
N ASP A 168 -88.60 -10.58 -7.67
CA ASP A 168 -87.68 -9.52 -8.09
C ASP A 168 -86.40 -9.49 -7.22
N ASN A 169 -86.55 -9.67 -5.90
CA ASN A 169 -85.43 -9.71 -4.95
C ASN A 169 -84.54 -10.95 -5.15
N GLU A 170 -85.11 -12.13 -5.39
CA GLU A 170 -84.35 -13.36 -5.67
C GLU A 170 -83.52 -13.24 -6.96
N VAL A 171 -84.10 -12.64 -8.01
CA VAL A 171 -83.39 -12.35 -9.26
C VAL A 171 -82.23 -11.39 -9.01
N LEU A 172 -82.46 -10.30 -8.26
CA LEU A 172 -81.41 -9.33 -7.94
C LEU A 172 -80.29 -9.96 -7.11
N ALA A 173 -80.61 -10.79 -6.12
CA ALA A 173 -79.62 -11.51 -5.34
C ALA A 173 -78.80 -12.50 -6.20
N THR A 174 -79.44 -13.17 -7.16
CA THR A 174 -78.77 -14.06 -8.12
C THR A 174 -77.82 -13.30 -9.06
N GLN A 175 -78.24 -12.12 -9.54
CA GLN A 175 -77.37 -11.26 -10.36
C GLN A 175 -76.14 -10.79 -9.57
N LEU A 176 -76.33 -10.35 -8.32
CA LEU A 176 -75.24 -9.98 -7.43
C LEU A 176 -74.30 -11.16 -7.13
N MET A 177 -74.83 -12.37 -6.96
CA MET A 177 -74.04 -13.59 -6.83
C MET A 177 -73.18 -13.85 -8.07
N ALA A 178 -73.69 -13.63 -9.27
CA ALA A 178 -72.97 -13.90 -10.51
C ALA A 178 -71.72 -13.01 -10.66
N VAL A 179 -71.85 -11.71 -10.35
CA VAL A 179 -70.77 -10.71 -10.52
C VAL A 179 -69.91 -10.50 -9.28
N GLY A 180 -70.38 -10.88 -8.09
CA GLY A 180 -69.70 -10.65 -6.82
C GLY A 180 -68.43 -11.48 -6.61
N GLY A 181 -67.61 -11.02 -5.66
CA GLY A 181 -66.46 -11.78 -5.16
C GLY A 181 -66.87 -13.01 -4.34
N ALA A 182 -65.90 -13.67 -3.72
CA ALA A 182 -66.12 -14.94 -3.03
C ALA A 182 -67.07 -14.80 -1.83
N ALA A 183 -66.88 -13.74 -1.03
CA ALA A 183 -67.73 -13.45 0.11
C ALA A 183 -69.14 -13.06 -0.34
N VAL A 184 -69.29 -12.24 -1.40
CA VAL A 184 -70.61 -11.90 -1.95
C VAL A 184 -71.33 -13.14 -2.48
N LYS A 185 -70.63 -14.02 -3.18
CA LYS A 185 -71.18 -15.30 -3.66
C LYS A 185 -71.67 -16.18 -2.52
N GLN A 186 -70.89 -16.32 -1.46
CA GLN A 186 -71.26 -17.13 -0.30
C GLN A 186 -72.45 -16.54 0.46
N ALA A 187 -72.47 -15.21 0.66
CA ALA A 187 -73.56 -14.52 1.33
C ALA A 187 -74.87 -14.60 0.52
N ALA A 188 -74.80 -14.38 -0.80
CA ALA A 188 -75.97 -14.49 -1.68
C ALA A 188 -76.53 -15.92 -1.72
N ARG A 189 -75.67 -16.95 -1.81
CA ARG A 189 -76.10 -18.36 -1.74
C ARG A 189 -76.81 -18.68 -0.43
N SER A 190 -76.29 -18.15 0.69
CA SER A 190 -76.89 -18.34 2.00
C SER A 190 -78.25 -17.68 2.11
N ALA A 191 -78.42 -16.49 1.52
CA ALA A 191 -79.69 -15.76 1.51
C ALA A 191 -80.74 -16.42 0.61
N LEU A 192 -80.35 -16.84 -0.61
CA LEU A 192 -81.24 -17.54 -1.56
C LEU A 192 -81.69 -18.93 -1.07
N ALA A 193 -80.98 -19.53 -0.12
CA ALA A 193 -81.40 -20.77 0.53
C ALA A 193 -82.33 -20.54 1.74
N GLY A 194 -82.61 -19.28 2.09
CA GLY A 194 -83.42 -18.86 3.24
C GLY A 194 -84.83 -18.41 2.86
N SER A 195 -85.43 -17.55 3.68
CA SER A 195 -86.73 -16.92 3.40
C SER A 195 -86.61 -15.68 2.50
N ALA A 196 -87.75 -15.17 2.01
CA ALA A 196 -87.78 -13.89 1.28
C ALA A 196 -87.23 -12.71 2.12
N GLU A 197 -87.35 -12.78 3.45
CA GLU A 197 -86.73 -11.81 4.37
C GLU A 197 -85.22 -11.97 4.46
N ASP A 198 -84.68 -13.19 4.40
CA ASP A 198 -83.22 -13.42 4.34
C ASP A 198 -82.62 -12.83 3.04
N VAL A 199 -83.33 -12.96 1.91
CA VAL A 199 -82.96 -12.33 0.64
C VAL A 199 -83.02 -10.80 0.74
N GLU A 200 -84.07 -10.25 1.35
CA GLU A 200 -84.18 -8.80 1.53
C GLU A 200 -83.09 -8.24 2.46
N ASP A 201 -82.77 -8.91 3.58
CA ASP A 201 -81.72 -8.45 4.50
C ASP A 201 -80.31 -8.56 3.86
N PHE A 202 -80.08 -9.58 3.02
CA PHE A 202 -78.89 -9.63 2.17
C PHE A 202 -78.81 -8.43 1.21
N LEU A 203 -79.87 -8.14 0.47
CA LEU A 203 -79.90 -7.02 -0.47
C LEU A 203 -79.73 -5.67 0.24
N ARG A 204 -80.30 -5.53 1.43
CA ARG A 204 -80.27 -4.28 2.21
C ARG A 204 -78.93 -4.06 2.90
N LYS A 205 -78.33 -5.09 3.49
CA LYS A 205 -77.15 -4.97 4.36
C LYS A 205 -76.07 -6.00 4.02
N GLY A 206 -76.43 -7.26 3.84
CA GLY A 206 -75.47 -8.36 3.69
C GLY A 206 -74.52 -8.24 2.49
N GLN A 207 -75.00 -7.72 1.35
CA GLN A 207 -74.17 -7.56 0.15
C GLN A 207 -73.03 -6.55 0.36
N TYR A 208 -73.24 -5.52 1.17
CA TYR A 208 -72.23 -4.47 1.39
C TYR A 208 -71.14 -4.96 2.33
N LEU A 209 -71.50 -5.70 3.39
CA LEU A 209 -70.53 -6.38 4.25
C LEU A 209 -69.70 -7.39 3.45
N ALA A 210 -70.36 -8.17 2.60
CA ALA A 210 -69.68 -9.18 1.79
C ALA A 210 -68.70 -8.55 0.77
N ARG A 211 -69.08 -7.44 0.11
CA ARG A 211 -68.17 -6.68 -0.76
C ARG A 211 -66.97 -6.11 0.01
N ALA A 212 -67.20 -5.53 1.19
CA ALA A 212 -66.11 -5.02 2.03
C ALA A 212 -65.13 -6.13 2.45
N ARG A 213 -65.63 -7.35 2.70
CA ARG A 213 -64.78 -8.52 2.98
C ARG A 213 -63.96 -8.96 1.76
N ASP A 214 -64.57 -8.96 0.57
CA ASP A 214 -63.83 -9.25 -0.67
C ASP A 214 -62.73 -8.19 -0.93
N GLU A 215 -62.99 -6.90 -0.68
CA GLU A 215 -62.02 -5.81 -0.79
C GLU A 215 -60.89 -5.90 0.26
N GLU A 216 -61.23 -6.19 1.52
CA GLU A 216 -60.25 -6.43 2.60
C GLU A 216 -59.31 -7.58 2.23
N ARG A 217 -59.88 -8.71 1.81
CA ARG A 217 -59.10 -9.89 1.40
C ARG A 217 -58.17 -9.57 0.23
N ALA A 218 -58.69 -8.92 -0.82
CA ALA A 218 -57.89 -8.55 -1.99
C ALA A 218 -56.75 -7.60 -1.61
N SER A 219 -57.01 -6.62 -0.73
CA SER A 219 -56.02 -5.66 -0.26
C SER A 219 -54.91 -6.31 0.56
N VAL A 220 -55.27 -7.13 1.55
CA VAL A 220 -54.29 -7.81 2.42
C VAL A 220 -53.50 -8.87 1.66
N ALA A 221 -54.15 -9.64 0.77
CA ALA A 221 -53.46 -10.60 -0.10
C ALA A 221 -52.49 -9.90 -1.08
N GLY A 222 -52.89 -8.77 -1.67
CA GLY A 222 -52.02 -7.96 -2.53
C GLY A 222 -50.80 -7.42 -1.79
N LEU A 223 -50.98 -6.94 -0.55
CA LEU A 223 -49.89 -6.47 0.30
C LEU A 223 -48.97 -7.61 0.74
N ALA A 224 -49.51 -8.80 1.05
CA ALA A 224 -48.70 -9.99 1.30
C ALA A 224 -47.86 -10.38 0.07
N GLY A 225 -48.44 -10.31 -1.13
CA GLY A 225 -47.72 -10.48 -2.40
C GLY A 225 -46.59 -9.47 -2.58
N GLN A 226 -46.84 -8.18 -2.33
CA GLN A 226 -45.81 -7.13 -2.39
C GLN A 226 -44.69 -7.37 -1.38
N ALA A 227 -45.02 -7.77 -0.14
CA ALA A 227 -44.03 -8.10 0.88
C ALA A 227 -43.15 -9.28 0.45
N LYS A 228 -43.74 -10.30 -0.18
CA LYS A 228 -43.05 -11.47 -0.72
C LYS A 228 -42.12 -11.13 -1.88
N GLU A 229 -42.58 -10.37 -2.87
CA GLU A 229 -41.75 -9.91 -3.99
C GLU A 229 -40.59 -9.02 -3.52
N ALA A 230 -40.86 -8.11 -2.59
CA ALA A 230 -39.82 -7.29 -1.96
C ALA A 230 -38.80 -8.16 -1.18
N GLY A 231 -39.27 -9.18 -0.45
CA GLY A 231 -38.39 -10.14 0.21
C GLY A 231 -37.54 -10.98 -0.75
N GLN A 232 -38.08 -11.38 -1.90
CA GLN A 232 -37.32 -12.06 -2.96
C GLN A 232 -36.24 -11.15 -3.56
N ARG A 233 -36.56 -9.87 -3.82
CA ARG A 233 -35.55 -8.89 -4.25
C ARG A 233 -34.45 -8.73 -3.21
N ALA A 234 -34.80 -8.59 -1.92
CA ALA A 234 -33.80 -8.53 -0.85
C ALA A 234 -32.88 -9.76 -0.83
N ALA A 235 -33.42 -10.96 -1.09
CA ALA A 235 -32.63 -12.19 -1.20
C ALA A 235 -31.68 -12.16 -2.41
N THR A 236 -32.17 -11.78 -3.60
CA THR A 236 -31.34 -11.69 -4.82
C THR A 236 -30.20 -10.69 -4.65
N GLU A 237 -30.49 -9.50 -4.12
CA GLU A 237 -29.47 -8.48 -3.84
C GLU A 237 -28.47 -8.95 -2.79
N THR A 238 -28.91 -9.75 -1.80
CA THR A 238 -28.01 -10.35 -0.81
C THR A 238 -27.03 -11.33 -1.44
N GLU A 239 -27.47 -12.18 -2.38
CA GLU A 239 -26.57 -13.09 -3.10
C GLU A 239 -25.59 -12.31 -4.01
N ALA A 240 -26.04 -11.25 -4.67
CA ALA A 240 -25.16 -10.37 -5.45
C ALA A 240 -24.11 -9.67 -4.55
N ALA A 241 -24.50 -9.23 -3.35
CA ALA A 241 -23.58 -8.68 -2.36
C ALA A 241 -22.53 -9.71 -1.90
N LYS A 242 -22.92 -10.98 -1.72
CA LYS A 242 -21.98 -12.07 -1.39
C LYS A 242 -20.97 -12.33 -2.50
N GLU A 243 -21.43 -12.37 -3.76
CA GLU A 243 -20.54 -12.59 -4.91
C GLU A 243 -19.54 -11.44 -5.06
N ALA A 244 -20.00 -10.20 -4.99
CA ALA A 244 -19.13 -9.02 -5.02
C ALA A 244 -18.15 -9.02 -3.83
N SER A 245 -18.60 -9.38 -2.63
CA SER A 245 -17.72 -9.53 -1.46
C SER A 245 -16.65 -10.61 -1.68
N ALA A 246 -16.99 -11.74 -2.31
CA ALA A 246 -16.02 -12.79 -2.61
C ALA A 246 -14.96 -12.31 -3.61
N ARG A 247 -15.36 -11.55 -4.64
CA ARG A 247 -14.43 -10.90 -5.58
C ARG A 247 -13.51 -9.92 -4.86
N ALA A 248 -14.03 -9.12 -3.92
CA ALA A 248 -13.21 -8.18 -3.14
C ALA A 248 -12.14 -8.89 -2.29
N VAL A 249 -12.52 -9.98 -1.62
CA VAL A 249 -11.61 -10.80 -0.81
C VAL A 249 -10.54 -11.47 -1.67
N GLU A 250 -10.92 -12.02 -2.83
CA GLU A 250 -9.97 -12.66 -3.74
C GLU A 250 -8.98 -11.65 -4.34
N ALA A 251 -9.46 -10.47 -4.76
CA ALA A 251 -8.58 -9.40 -5.21
C ALA A 251 -7.62 -8.94 -4.11
N SER A 252 -8.08 -8.86 -2.86
CA SER A 252 -7.18 -8.58 -1.72
C SER A 252 -6.11 -9.66 -1.52
N ARG A 253 -6.44 -10.94 -1.72
CA ARG A 253 -5.46 -12.04 -1.67
C ARG A 253 -4.42 -11.91 -2.77
N LEU A 254 -4.83 -11.58 -3.99
CA LEU A 254 -3.91 -11.37 -5.11
C LEU A 254 -3.02 -10.14 -4.91
N ALA A 255 -3.55 -9.05 -4.33
CA ALA A 255 -2.76 -7.88 -3.95
C ALA A 255 -1.67 -8.24 -2.93
N LYS A 256 -1.98 -9.09 -1.95
CA LYS A 256 -1.01 -9.62 -0.99
C LYS A 256 0.09 -10.43 -1.68
N GLU A 257 -0.25 -11.36 -2.56
CA GLU A 257 0.74 -12.20 -3.26
C GLU A 257 1.66 -11.37 -4.17
N ALA A 258 1.13 -10.32 -4.80
CA ALA A 258 1.92 -9.37 -5.57
C ALA A 258 2.85 -8.54 -4.65
N ALA A 259 2.38 -8.12 -3.48
CA ALA A 259 3.22 -7.44 -2.50
C ALA A 259 4.35 -8.32 -1.94
N GLU A 260 4.08 -9.60 -1.68
CA GLU A 260 5.10 -10.58 -1.25
C GLU A 260 6.14 -10.82 -2.34
N ARG A 261 5.73 -10.89 -3.62
CA ARG A 261 6.67 -10.92 -4.76
C ARG A 261 7.52 -9.66 -4.82
N ALA A 262 6.95 -8.47 -4.70
CA ALA A 262 7.70 -7.22 -4.69
C ALA A 262 8.77 -7.19 -3.59
N ALA A 263 8.42 -7.66 -2.38
CA ALA A 263 9.35 -7.77 -1.27
C ALA A 263 10.48 -8.78 -1.54
N SER A 264 10.16 -9.95 -2.13
CA SER A 264 11.17 -10.96 -2.49
C SER A 264 12.16 -10.43 -3.53
N GLU A 265 11.68 -9.76 -4.56
CA GLU A 265 12.53 -9.13 -5.59
C GLU A 265 13.42 -8.04 -4.99
N THR A 266 12.90 -7.26 -4.04
CA THR A 266 13.67 -6.24 -3.30
C THR A 266 14.85 -6.84 -2.54
N VAL A 267 14.65 -7.99 -1.89
CA VAL A 267 15.74 -8.73 -1.21
C VAL A 267 16.82 -9.17 -2.20
N GLN A 268 16.43 -9.66 -3.38
CA GLN A 268 17.41 -10.04 -4.42
C GLN A 268 18.15 -8.82 -4.99
N ALA A 269 17.46 -7.69 -5.21
CA ALA A 269 18.08 -6.44 -5.61
C ALA A 269 19.14 -5.98 -4.59
N GLY A 270 18.84 -6.08 -3.28
CA GLY A 270 19.80 -5.77 -2.21
C GLY A 270 21.00 -6.72 -2.18
N ALA A 271 20.78 -8.03 -2.44
CA ALA A 271 21.87 -9.00 -2.51
C ALA A 271 22.82 -8.71 -3.68
N ASP A 272 22.28 -8.34 -4.84
CA ASP A 272 23.08 -7.98 -6.02
C ASP A 272 23.78 -6.63 -5.84
N ALA A 273 23.16 -5.64 -5.18
CA ALA A 273 23.84 -4.41 -4.80
C ALA A 273 25.06 -4.68 -3.90
N ALA A 274 24.93 -5.59 -2.92
CA ALA A 274 26.05 -6.00 -2.07
C ALA A 274 27.17 -6.70 -2.86
N LYS A 275 26.83 -7.56 -3.84
CA LYS A 275 27.82 -8.18 -4.74
C LYS A 275 28.54 -7.11 -5.57
N ALA A 276 27.81 -6.13 -6.12
CA ALA A 276 28.38 -5.03 -6.89
C ALA A 276 29.36 -4.21 -6.06
N THR A 277 29.00 -3.86 -4.82
CA THR A 277 29.91 -3.15 -3.89
C THR A 277 31.15 -3.96 -3.56
N ALA A 278 31.01 -5.27 -3.28
CA ALA A 278 32.14 -6.14 -3.00
C ALA A 278 33.10 -6.27 -4.21
N ALA A 279 32.54 -6.34 -5.42
CA ALA A 279 33.31 -6.37 -6.67
C ALA A 279 34.01 -5.03 -6.93
N ALA A 280 33.35 -3.90 -6.67
CA ALA A 280 33.97 -2.57 -6.73
C ALA A 280 35.16 -2.44 -5.76
N GLY A 281 35.04 -2.96 -4.54
CA GLY A 281 36.15 -3.03 -3.59
C GLY A 281 37.35 -3.84 -4.11
N ARG A 282 37.09 -5.01 -4.70
CA ARG A 282 38.16 -5.82 -5.34
C ARG A 282 38.81 -5.09 -6.51
N ALA A 283 38.03 -4.38 -7.32
CA ALA A 283 38.57 -3.57 -8.42
C ALA A 283 39.49 -2.45 -7.91
N ALA A 284 39.08 -1.73 -6.87
CA ALA A 284 39.89 -0.68 -6.25
C ALA A 284 41.20 -1.22 -5.65
N ASP A 285 41.15 -2.35 -4.93
CA ASP A 285 42.33 -2.99 -4.36
C ASP A 285 43.33 -3.44 -5.45
N ALA A 286 42.82 -4.03 -6.53
CA ALA A 286 43.65 -4.41 -7.67
C ALA A 286 44.24 -3.18 -8.38
N ALA A 287 43.49 -2.09 -8.52
CA ALA A 287 44.01 -0.84 -9.06
C ALA A 287 45.15 -0.23 -8.20
N LEU A 288 45.02 -0.28 -6.86
CA LEU A 288 46.08 0.15 -5.95
C LEU A 288 47.35 -0.70 -6.12
N ARG A 289 47.22 -2.03 -6.17
CA ARG A 289 48.35 -2.93 -6.39
C ARG A 289 49.01 -2.73 -7.76
N ALA A 290 48.20 -2.44 -8.80
CA ALA A 290 48.73 -2.08 -10.11
C ALA A 290 49.58 -0.79 -10.03
N ALA A 291 49.11 0.24 -9.31
CA ALA A 291 49.86 1.47 -9.12
C ALA A 291 51.17 1.27 -8.33
N GLU A 292 51.18 0.45 -7.28
CA GLU A 292 52.40 0.08 -6.54
C GLU A 292 53.41 -0.66 -7.41
N ALA A 293 52.94 -1.61 -8.22
CA ALA A 293 53.78 -2.31 -9.19
C ALA A 293 54.37 -1.33 -10.23
N THR A 294 53.58 -0.36 -10.69
CA THR A 294 54.07 0.72 -11.57
C THR A 294 55.17 1.57 -10.92
N GLN A 295 55.02 1.94 -9.65
CA GLN A 295 56.07 2.67 -8.92
C GLN A 295 57.37 1.85 -8.85
N THR A 296 57.27 0.54 -8.63
CA THR A 296 58.41 -0.38 -8.64
C THR A 296 59.07 -0.42 -10.01
N ALA A 297 58.29 -0.54 -11.09
CA ALA A 297 58.80 -0.53 -12.46
C ALA A 297 59.54 0.79 -12.81
N ILE A 298 58.98 1.94 -12.42
CA ILE A 298 59.60 3.26 -12.63
C ILE A 298 60.90 3.40 -11.84
N ALA A 299 60.92 2.97 -10.56
CA ALA A 299 62.13 3.00 -9.74
C ALA A 299 63.24 2.13 -10.34
N ALA A 300 62.90 0.93 -10.80
CA ALA A 300 63.82 0.01 -11.47
C ALA A 300 64.34 0.60 -12.80
N ALA A 301 63.47 1.24 -13.61
CA ALA A 301 63.89 1.92 -14.83
C ALA A 301 64.86 3.09 -14.59
N ASN A 302 64.63 3.87 -13.54
CA ASN A 302 65.53 4.94 -13.12
C ASN A 302 66.88 4.39 -12.64
N ALA A 303 66.88 3.29 -11.89
CA ALA A 303 68.09 2.60 -11.46
C ALA A 303 68.87 2.01 -12.66
N ALA A 304 68.18 1.44 -13.64
CA ALA A 304 68.78 0.98 -14.90
C ALA A 304 69.43 2.14 -15.69
N THR A 305 68.76 3.30 -15.74
CA THR A 305 69.30 4.54 -16.35
C THR A 305 70.58 5.01 -15.66
N ALA A 306 70.60 5.06 -14.33
CA ALA A 306 71.78 5.45 -13.55
C ALA A 306 72.95 4.48 -13.78
N ALA A 307 72.67 3.18 -13.82
CA ALA A 307 73.65 2.15 -14.11
C ALA A 307 74.20 2.25 -15.55
N ALA A 308 73.34 2.53 -16.54
CA ALA A 308 73.78 2.77 -17.92
C ALA A 308 74.70 3.97 -18.06
N ARG A 309 74.40 5.09 -17.38
CA ARG A 309 75.29 6.26 -17.29
C ARG A 309 76.64 5.91 -16.65
N GLY A 310 76.60 5.12 -15.57
CA GLY A 310 77.81 4.58 -14.92
C GLY A 310 78.68 3.76 -15.89
N ALA A 311 78.05 2.87 -16.67
CA ALA A 311 78.73 2.06 -17.68
C ALA A 311 79.34 2.92 -18.81
N ALA A 312 78.61 3.93 -19.30
CA ALA A 312 79.08 4.85 -20.34
C ALA A 312 80.30 5.67 -19.88
N ASN A 313 80.25 6.21 -18.66
CA ASN A 313 81.37 6.96 -18.07
C ASN A 313 82.62 6.08 -17.88
N ALA A 314 82.43 4.84 -17.42
CA ALA A 314 83.53 3.88 -17.30
C ALA A 314 84.11 3.50 -18.67
N ALA A 315 83.27 3.34 -19.70
CA ALA A 315 83.72 3.10 -21.07
C ALA A 315 84.55 4.25 -21.65
N ALA A 316 84.11 5.50 -21.44
CA ALA A 316 84.87 6.69 -21.87
C ALA A 316 86.24 6.77 -21.19
N LYS A 317 86.31 6.48 -19.88
CA LYS A 317 87.58 6.42 -19.13
C LYS A 317 88.49 5.28 -19.62
N ALA A 318 87.92 4.11 -19.94
CA ALA A 318 88.67 3.00 -20.53
C ALA A 318 89.26 3.36 -21.91
N ALA A 319 88.50 4.06 -22.76
CA ALA A 319 88.95 4.53 -24.06
C ALA A 319 90.08 5.58 -23.94
N SER A 320 89.95 6.53 -23.00
CA SER A 320 90.98 7.53 -22.71
C SER A 320 92.30 6.87 -22.27
N ALA A 321 92.22 5.91 -21.34
CA ALA A 321 93.39 5.15 -20.88
C ALA A 321 94.00 4.29 -22.01
N ALA A 322 93.19 3.71 -22.89
CA ALA A 322 93.67 2.98 -24.07
C ALA A 322 94.43 3.88 -25.07
N SER A 323 93.92 5.10 -25.31
CA SER A 323 94.61 6.10 -26.14
C SER A 323 95.94 6.52 -25.52
N ALA A 324 95.97 6.78 -24.21
CA ALA A 324 97.20 7.09 -23.49
C ALA A 324 98.23 5.93 -23.55
N ALA A 325 97.77 4.68 -23.45
CA ALA A 325 98.61 3.49 -23.62
C ALA A 325 99.17 3.37 -25.05
N ALA A 326 98.38 3.68 -26.08
CA ALA A 326 98.82 3.67 -27.47
C ALA A 326 99.87 4.74 -27.76
N GLN A 327 99.69 5.96 -27.23
CA GLN A 327 100.68 7.04 -27.34
C GLN A 327 101.99 6.67 -26.63
N ALA A 328 101.89 6.06 -25.44
CA ALA A 328 103.06 5.56 -24.72
C ALA A 328 103.78 4.45 -25.49
N ALA A 329 103.05 3.54 -26.13
CA ALA A 329 103.63 2.52 -27.00
C ALA A 329 104.34 3.12 -28.23
N ALA A 330 103.78 4.16 -28.84
CA ALA A 330 104.43 4.87 -29.94
C ALA A 330 105.74 5.54 -29.49
N ARG A 331 105.75 6.16 -28.30
CA ARG A 331 106.99 6.70 -27.69
C ARG A 331 108.04 5.61 -27.46
N ALA A 332 107.62 4.45 -26.94
CA ALA A 332 108.52 3.31 -26.73
C ALA A 332 109.12 2.80 -28.04
N ARG A 333 108.32 2.67 -29.11
CA ARG A 333 108.80 2.31 -30.45
C ARG A 333 109.80 3.32 -31.02
N LYS A 334 109.52 4.63 -30.90
CA LYS A 334 110.41 5.69 -31.38
C LYS A 334 111.76 5.64 -30.67
N ALA A 335 111.74 5.48 -29.34
CA ALA A 335 112.95 5.35 -28.54
C ALA A 335 113.71 4.05 -28.89
N ALA A 336 113.02 2.94 -29.11
CA ALA A 336 113.67 1.69 -29.54
C ALA A 336 114.35 1.80 -30.91
N ALA A 337 113.69 2.44 -31.89
CA ALA A 337 114.28 2.68 -33.20
C ALA A 337 115.52 3.56 -33.11
N ALA A 338 115.50 4.60 -32.27
CA ALA A 338 116.66 5.46 -32.02
C ALA A 338 117.82 4.68 -31.36
N ALA A 339 117.53 3.84 -30.36
CA ALA A 339 118.54 2.99 -29.73
C ALA A 339 119.18 1.98 -30.72
N VAL A 340 118.40 1.45 -31.66
CA VAL A 340 118.92 0.60 -32.76
C VAL A 340 119.79 1.40 -33.72
N GLY A 341 119.42 2.64 -34.04
CA GLY A 341 120.25 3.55 -34.84
C GLY A 341 121.60 3.83 -34.19
N ASP A 342 121.59 4.14 -32.90
CA ASP A 342 122.81 4.37 -32.11
C ASP A 342 123.68 3.11 -32.01
N ALA A 343 123.09 1.92 -31.88
CA ALA A 343 123.84 0.68 -31.88
C ALA A 343 124.62 0.46 -33.18
N LYS A 344 124.02 0.79 -34.34
CA LYS A 344 124.70 0.73 -35.64
C LYS A 344 125.82 1.77 -35.75
N GLN A 345 125.63 2.97 -35.19
CA GLN A 345 126.69 3.99 -35.14
C GLN A 345 127.86 3.54 -34.25
N ALA A 346 127.57 2.92 -33.11
CA ALA A 346 128.59 2.36 -32.22
C ALA A 346 129.36 1.21 -32.89
N GLU A 347 128.67 0.37 -33.67
CA GLU A 347 129.29 -0.69 -34.47
C GLU A 347 130.22 -0.13 -35.56
N ALA A 348 129.76 0.86 -36.34
CA ALA A 348 130.58 1.51 -37.36
C ALA A 348 131.82 2.20 -36.77
N ALA A 349 131.65 2.94 -35.67
CA ALA A 349 132.77 3.59 -34.96
C ALA A 349 133.71 2.55 -34.32
N GLY A 350 133.18 1.43 -33.84
CA GLY A 350 133.98 0.33 -33.31
C GLY A 350 134.86 -0.33 -34.38
N ALA A 351 134.32 -0.56 -35.58
CA ALA A 351 135.10 -1.06 -36.71
C ALA A 351 136.18 -0.04 -37.15
N ALA A 352 135.82 1.24 -37.27
CA ALA A 352 136.76 2.29 -37.66
C ALA A 352 137.91 2.47 -36.66
N ALA A 353 137.66 2.29 -35.36
CA ALA A 353 138.70 2.31 -34.33
C ALA A 353 139.69 1.13 -34.48
N VAL A 354 139.21 -0.06 -34.82
CA VAL A 354 140.06 -1.23 -35.10
C VAL A 354 140.90 -1.01 -36.35
N ASP A 355 140.33 -0.46 -37.42
CA ASP A 355 141.07 -0.14 -38.63
C ASP A 355 142.18 0.89 -38.38
N ALA A 356 141.87 1.95 -37.63
CA ALA A 356 142.86 2.95 -37.22
C ALA A 356 143.97 2.35 -36.32
N HIS A 357 143.65 1.37 -35.47
CA HIS A 357 144.64 0.68 -34.62
C HIS A 357 145.62 -0.14 -35.46
N ASN A 358 145.12 -0.84 -36.48
CA ASN A 358 145.97 -1.58 -37.41
C ASN A 358 146.96 -0.65 -38.14
N VAL A 359 146.55 0.59 -38.45
CA VAL A 359 147.46 1.61 -39.00
C VAL A 359 148.56 1.98 -37.99
N ALA A 360 148.23 2.13 -36.71
CA ALA A 360 149.20 2.44 -35.67
C ALA A 360 150.27 1.33 -35.51
N LEU A 361 149.88 0.06 -35.65
CA LEU A 361 150.81 -1.08 -35.59
C LEU A 361 151.85 -1.14 -36.72
N ALA A 362 151.62 -0.46 -37.85
CA ALA A 362 152.52 -0.51 -39.01
C ALA A 362 153.73 0.45 -38.92
N THR A 363 153.80 1.26 -37.85
CA THR A 363 154.85 2.28 -37.66
C THR A 363 156.15 1.67 -37.11
N LYS A 364 157.31 2.23 -37.52
CA LYS A 364 158.67 1.68 -37.25
C LYS A 364 159.51 2.50 -36.26
N ASP A 365 159.00 3.64 -35.81
CA ASP A 365 159.60 4.48 -34.78
C ASP A 365 158.51 5.02 -33.86
N ALA A 366 158.90 5.35 -32.62
CA ALA A 366 157.96 5.72 -31.57
C ALA A 366 157.21 7.04 -31.86
N ALA A 367 157.83 7.97 -32.60
CA ALA A 367 157.23 9.27 -32.93
C ALA A 367 156.06 9.13 -33.93
N ASN A 368 156.22 8.29 -34.95
CA ASN A 368 155.17 8.02 -35.93
C ASN A 368 154.04 7.15 -35.37
N ALA A 369 154.34 6.21 -34.47
CA ALA A 369 153.34 5.42 -33.74
C ALA A 369 152.38 6.31 -32.93
N MET A 370 152.91 7.38 -32.33
CA MET A 370 152.13 8.32 -31.51
C MET A 370 151.21 9.21 -32.36
N LEU A 371 151.63 9.64 -33.56
CA LEU A 371 150.77 10.38 -34.48
C LEU A 371 149.58 9.54 -34.99
N ALA A 372 149.78 8.24 -35.21
CA ALA A 372 148.75 7.31 -35.68
C ALA A 372 147.68 6.96 -34.61
N MET A 373 147.88 7.32 -33.34
CA MET A 373 146.90 7.06 -32.27
C MET A 373 145.69 8.02 -32.27
N GLY A 374 145.83 9.21 -32.84
CA GLY A 374 144.78 10.24 -32.83
C GLY A 374 143.42 9.75 -33.39
N PRO A 375 143.38 9.12 -34.57
CA PRO A 375 142.15 8.58 -35.17
C PRO A 375 141.49 7.44 -34.35
N VAL A 376 142.28 6.53 -33.75
CA VAL A 376 141.77 5.43 -32.90
C VAL A 376 141.00 5.99 -31.70
N LEU A 377 141.57 7.00 -31.05
CA LEU A 377 140.96 7.67 -29.90
C LEU A 377 139.66 8.38 -30.27
N GLN A 378 139.59 8.98 -31.45
CA GLN A 378 138.40 9.69 -31.91
C GLN A 378 137.23 8.72 -32.18
N GLU A 379 137.49 7.60 -32.85
CA GLU A 379 136.45 6.62 -33.15
C GLU A 379 135.97 5.86 -31.90
N ALA A 380 136.87 5.56 -30.96
CA ALA A 380 136.49 5.04 -29.64
C ALA A 380 135.58 6.02 -28.86
N ARG A 381 135.82 7.34 -28.97
CA ARG A 381 134.94 8.37 -28.39
C ARG A 381 133.58 8.43 -29.09
N THR A 382 133.52 8.26 -30.41
CA THR A 382 132.27 8.20 -31.18
C THR A 382 131.43 6.98 -30.78
N ALA A 383 132.04 5.80 -30.69
CA ALA A 383 131.38 4.58 -30.23
C ALA A 383 130.81 4.74 -28.80
N LEU A 384 131.59 5.34 -27.89
CA LEU A 384 131.14 5.58 -26.51
C LEU A 384 129.96 6.56 -26.43
N ARG A 385 129.94 7.63 -27.25
CA ARG A 385 128.79 8.56 -27.30
C ARG A 385 127.52 7.86 -27.79
N ALA A 386 127.63 7.02 -28.81
CA ALA A 386 126.52 6.22 -29.33
C ALA A 386 126.01 5.22 -28.27
N VAL A 387 126.87 4.61 -27.44
CA VAL A 387 126.44 3.78 -26.30
C VAL A 387 125.64 4.57 -25.26
N LEU A 388 126.12 5.75 -24.87
CA LEU A 388 125.44 6.59 -23.89
C LEU A 388 124.06 7.05 -24.42
N SER A 389 123.96 7.37 -25.71
CA SER A 389 122.70 7.69 -26.39
C SER A 389 121.76 6.47 -26.46
N ALA A 390 122.25 5.30 -26.88
CA ALA A 390 121.46 4.06 -26.96
C ALA A 390 120.90 3.64 -25.59
N ARG A 391 121.69 3.80 -24.51
CA ARG A 391 121.24 3.56 -23.12
C ARG A 391 120.19 4.59 -22.69
N GLY A 392 120.36 5.85 -23.05
CA GLY A 392 119.34 6.90 -22.83
C GLY A 392 118.01 6.55 -23.50
N HIS A 393 118.04 6.15 -24.77
CA HIS A 393 116.86 5.72 -25.52
C HIS A 393 116.26 4.40 -25.00
N SER A 394 117.05 3.45 -24.51
CA SER A 394 116.55 2.24 -23.84
C SER A 394 115.76 2.57 -22.55
N SER A 395 116.28 3.50 -21.74
CA SER A 395 115.57 3.94 -20.52
C SER A 395 114.26 4.67 -20.84
N ALA A 396 114.25 5.50 -21.89
CA ALA A 396 113.05 6.18 -22.37
C ALA A 396 112.00 5.18 -22.91
N ALA A 397 112.43 4.13 -23.61
CA ALA A 397 111.53 3.07 -24.07
C ALA A 397 110.94 2.26 -22.90
N ALA A 398 111.73 1.96 -21.88
CA ALA A 398 111.27 1.27 -20.67
C ALA A 398 110.30 2.11 -19.83
N ALA A 399 110.57 3.41 -19.65
CA ALA A 399 109.66 4.33 -18.96
C ALA A 399 108.31 4.47 -19.71
N ALA A 400 108.37 4.56 -21.05
CA ALA A 400 107.17 4.58 -21.88
C ALA A 400 106.38 3.25 -21.83
N ALA A 401 107.06 2.10 -21.75
CA ALA A 401 106.42 0.80 -21.54
C ALA A 401 105.72 0.69 -20.18
N LEU A 402 106.31 1.22 -19.10
CA LEU A 402 105.69 1.26 -17.78
C LEU A 402 104.43 2.15 -17.75
N VAL A 403 104.48 3.32 -18.41
CA VAL A 403 103.28 4.17 -18.58
C VAL A 403 102.20 3.45 -19.37
N ALA A 404 102.54 2.75 -20.46
CA ALA A 404 101.58 1.96 -21.23
C ALA A 404 100.96 0.82 -20.39
N GLY A 405 101.76 0.14 -19.56
CA GLY A 405 101.30 -0.88 -18.61
C GLY A 405 100.31 -0.35 -17.57
N ASN A 406 100.65 0.77 -16.90
CA ASN A 406 99.76 1.39 -15.92
C ASN A 406 98.43 1.85 -16.55
N GLN A 407 98.47 2.44 -17.74
CA GLN A 407 97.27 2.84 -18.46
C GLN A 407 96.43 1.63 -18.93
N SER A 408 97.08 0.51 -19.27
CA SER A 408 96.39 -0.75 -19.55
C SER A 408 95.67 -1.32 -18.32
N HIS A 409 96.29 -1.27 -17.13
CA HIS A 409 95.62 -1.66 -15.88
C HIS A 409 94.44 -0.73 -15.56
N ALA A 410 94.60 0.59 -15.72
CA ALA A 410 93.51 1.54 -15.55
C ALA A 410 92.34 1.29 -16.53
N ALA A 411 92.63 1.02 -17.81
CA ALA A 411 91.61 0.66 -18.79
C ALA A 411 90.89 -0.65 -18.42
N GLY A 412 91.62 -1.65 -17.92
CA GLY A 412 91.04 -2.91 -17.41
C GLY A 412 90.11 -2.71 -16.22
N ALA A 413 90.51 -1.92 -15.22
CA ALA A 413 89.69 -1.62 -14.05
C ALA A 413 88.42 -0.81 -14.39
N GLN A 414 88.47 0.04 -15.42
CA GLN A 414 87.28 0.75 -15.91
C GLN A 414 86.37 -0.15 -16.74
N ALA A 415 86.93 -1.09 -17.52
CA ALA A 415 86.13 -2.09 -18.22
C ALA A 415 85.34 -3.00 -17.25
N GLU A 416 85.93 -3.37 -16.12
CA GLU A 416 85.24 -4.17 -15.11
C GLU A 416 84.13 -3.38 -14.40
N ARG A 417 84.37 -2.11 -14.07
CA ARG A 417 83.31 -1.20 -13.57
C ARG A 417 82.16 -1.04 -14.57
N ALA A 418 82.47 -0.94 -15.87
CA ALA A 418 81.44 -0.87 -16.91
C ALA A 418 80.60 -2.16 -16.99
N LYS A 419 81.21 -3.34 -16.83
CA LYS A 419 80.49 -4.62 -16.77
C LYS A 419 79.61 -4.75 -15.54
N GLN A 420 80.11 -4.37 -14.36
CA GLN A 420 79.32 -4.40 -13.12
C GLN A 420 78.10 -3.48 -13.22
N ALA A 421 78.28 -2.27 -13.76
CA ALA A 421 77.19 -1.35 -14.03
C ALA A 421 76.20 -1.92 -15.07
N ALA A 422 76.66 -2.57 -16.13
CA ALA A 422 75.79 -3.25 -17.09
C ALA A 422 75.02 -4.43 -16.47
N ALA A 423 75.64 -5.20 -15.57
CA ALA A 423 74.97 -6.27 -14.84
C ALA A 423 73.88 -5.73 -13.88
N THR A 424 74.15 -4.60 -13.22
CA THR A 424 73.13 -3.90 -12.43
C THR A 424 72.00 -3.38 -13.30
N ALA A 425 72.29 -2.77 -14.46
CA ALA A 425 71.25 -2.32 -15.40
C ALA A 425 70.38 -3.48 -15.90
N ARG A 426 70.95 -4.66 -16.14
CA ARG A 426 70.21 -5.88 -16.51
C ARG A 426 69.28 -6.37 -15.40
N ARG A 427 69.76 -6.44 -14.15
CA ARG A 427 68.92 -6.84 -13.01
C ARG A 427 67.74 -5.88 -12.82
N GLN A 428 68.01 -4.57 -12.92
CA GLN A 428 66.98 -3.55 -12.80
C GLN A 428 65.99 -3.56 -13.98
N ALA A 429 66.43 -3.90 -15.19
CA ALA A 429 65.51 -4.14 -16.32
C ALA A 429 64.61 -5.36 -16.10
N ALA A 430 65.15 -6.47 -15.57
CA ALA A 430 64.36 -7.65 -15.23
C ALA A 430 63.36 -7.39 -14.09
N GLU A 431 63.74 -6.58 -13.09
CA GLU A 431 62.83 -6.13 -12.02
C GLU A 431 61.70 -5.27 -12.60
N ALA A 432 62.03 -4.34 -13.51
CA ALA A 432 61.03 -3.50 -14.18
C ALA A 432 60.04 -4.33 -15.02
N ASP A 433 60.52 -5.35 -15.75
CA ASP A 433 59.68 -6.28 -16.50
C ASP A 433 58.76 -7.10 -15.56
N SER A 434 59.31 -7.62 -14.45
CA SER A 434 58.52 -8.37 -13.46
C SER A 434 57.42 -7.50 -12.84
N ALA A 435 57.75 -6.26 -12.49
CA ALA A 435 56.79 -5.30 -11.94
C ALA A 435 55.74 -4.87 -12.98
N ALA A 436 56.10 -4.73 -14.26
CA ALA A 436 55.15 -4.47 -15.34
C ALA A 436 54.18 -5.64 -15.57
N ASN A 437 54.66 -6.88 -15.52
CA ASN A 437 53.81 -8.07 -15.62
C ASN A 437 52.85 -8.17 -14.41
N ALA A 438 53.30 -7.82 -13.21
CA ALA A 438 52.44 -7.76 -12.03
C ALA A 438 51.36 -6.65 -12.18
N ALA A 439 51.74 -5.46 -12.66
CA ALA A 439 50.78 -4.38 -12.93
C ALA A 439 49.72 -4.78 -13.96
N ASP A 440 50.10 -5.52 -15.02
CA ASP A 440 49.17 -6.07 -16.01
C ASP A 440 48.20 -7.11 -15.41
N ALA A 441 48.70 -8.00 -14.56
CA ALA A 441 47.87 -9.00 -13.88
C ALA A 441 46.83 -8.32 -12.98
N TYR A 442 47.25 -7.33 -12.18
CA TYR A 442 46.33 -6.56 -11.33
C TYR A 442 45.35 -5.70 -12.14
N ALA A 443 45.77 -5.13 -13.28
CA ALA A 443 44.85 -4.43 -14.17
C ALA A 443 43.79 -5.39 -14.76
N SER A 444 44.17 -6.62 -15.07
CA SER A 444 43.23 -7.66 -15.54
C SER A 444 42.26 -8.10 -14.44
N GLU A 445 42.75 -8.29 -13.21
CA GLU A 445 41.93 -8.59 -12.02
C GLU A 445 40.93 -7.46 -11.73
N SER A 446 41.37 -6.21 -11.81
CA SER A 446 40.50 -5.03 -11.65
C SER A 446 39.42 -4.96 -12.74
N ALA A 447 39.76 -5.29 -13.98
CA ALA A 447 38.80 -5.33 -15.08
C ALA A 447 37.77 -6.46 -14.92
N GLN A 448 38.18 -7.64 -14.47
CA GLN A 448 37.26 -8.74 -14.18
C GLN A 448 36.29 -8.35 -13.04
N ALA A 449 36.80 -7.76 -11.96
CA ALA A 449 35.98 -7.29 -10.85
C ALA A 449 35.00 -6.18 -11.29
N ALA A 450 35.39 -5.30 -12.22
CA ALA A 450 34.49 -4.33 -12.82
C ALA A 450 33.36 -4.98 -13.63
N THR A 451 33.65 -6.04 -14.39
CA THR A 451 32.62 -6.84 -15.09
C THR A 451 31.66 -7.50 -14.10
N GLU A 452 32.17 -8.12 -13.03
CA GLU A 452 31.34 -8.73 -11.98
C GLU A 452 30.44 -7.67 -11.29
N ALA A 453 30.96 -6.46 -11.06
CA ALA A 453 30.17 -5.36 -10.52
C ALA A 453 29.05 -4.91 -11.48
N TYR A 454 29.34 -4.87 -12.78
CA TYR A 454 28.37 -4.54 -13.82
C TYR A 454 27.27 -5.60 -13.96
N GLU A 455 27.62 -6.89 -13.96
CA GLU A 455 26.65 -8.00 -13.98
C GLU A 455 25.74 -7.96 -12.75
N ALA A 456 26.30 -7.71 -11.56
CA ALA A 456 25.51 -7.54 -10.35
C ALA A 456 24.61 -6.27 -10.42
N ALA A 457 25.10 -5.17 -10.99
CA ALA A 457 24.27 -3.97 -11.18
C ALA A 457 23.11 -4.18 -12.17
N THR A 458 23.32 -4.97 -13.23
CA THR A 458 22.24 -5.33 -14.16
C THR A 458 21.24 -6.30 -13.52
N GLY A 459 21.70 -7.24 -12.69
CA GLY A 459 20.84 -8.10 -11.86
C GLY A 459 19.97 -7.30 -10.89
N ALA A 460 20.57 -6.37 -10.12
CA ALA A 460 19.85 -5.49 -9.20
C ALA A 460 18.79 -4.64 -9.93
N ALA A 461 19.11 -4.11 -11.12
CA ALA A 461 18.15 -3.36 -11.93
C ALA A 461 16.99 -4.23 -12.44
N ALA A 462 17.25 -5.47 -12.84
CA ALA A 462 16.19 -6.41 -13.26
C ALA A 462 15.25 -6.76 -12.10
N HIS A 463 15.80 -7.01 -10.91
CA HIS A 463 15.02 -7.23 -9.69
C HIS A 463 14.20 -5.99 -9.28
N ALA A 464 14.75 -4.78 -9.42
CA ALA A 464 14.02 -3.54 -9.17
C ALA A 464 12.84 -3.32 -10.14
N GLU A 465 13.02 -3.65 -11.42
CA GLU A 465 11.93 -3.63 -12.40
C GLU A 465 10.86 -4.68 -12.08
N ALA A 466 11.26 -5.91 -11.71
CA ALA A 466 10.34 -6.97 -11.30
C ALA A 466 9.54 -6.58 -10.04
N ALA A 467 10.20 -5.96 -9.05
CA ALA A 467 9.54 -5.41 -7.87
C ALA A 467 8.52 -4.31 -8.24
N SER A 468 8.87 -3.44 -9.19
CA SER A 468 7.99 -2.38 -9.69
C SER A 468 6.78 -2.91 -10.47
N ILE A 469 6.95 -3.98 -11.27
CA ILE A 469 5.85 -4.69 -11.94
C ILE A 469 4.91 -5.30 -10.88
N ALA A 470 5.46 -6.02 -9.91
CA ALA A 470 4.67 -6.63 -8.84
C ALA A 470 3.93 -5.57 -7.99
N ALA A 471 4.54 -4.40 -7.76
CA ALA A 471 3.86 -3.29 -7.09
C ALA A 471 2.68 -2.72 -7.90
N ARG A 472 2.79 -2.63 -9.23
CA ARG A 472 1.67 -2.24 -10.10
C ARG A 472 0.54 -3.27 -10.08
N GLU A 473 0.88 -4.56 -10.14
CA GLU A 473 -0.11 -5.65 -10.00
C GLU A 473 -0.83 -5.58 -8.64
N ALA A 474 -0.10 -5.33 -7.55
CA ALA A 474 -0.69 -5.15 -6.23
C ALA A 474 -1.68 -3.97 -6.20
N ALA A 475 -1.34 -2.84 -6.83
CA ALA A 475 -2.20 -1.67 -6.94
C ALA A 475 -3.44 -1.93 -7.82
N GLU A 476 -3.29 -2.65 -8.94
CA GLU A 476 -4.42 -3.05 -9.79
C GLU A 476 -5.41 -3.94 -9.03
N HIS A 477 -4.91 -4.94 -8.31
CA HIS A 477 -5.75 -5.81 -7.48
C HIS A 477 -6.40 -5.07 -6.30
N ALA A 478 -5.72 -4.09 -5.71
CA ALA A 478 -6.32 -3.20 -4.71
C ALA A 478 -7.48 -2.37 -5.31
N GLY A 479 -7.31 -1.86 -6.53
CA GLY A 479 -8.38 -1.19 -7.28
C GLY A 479 -9.59 -2.10 -7.54
N GLN A 480 -9.35 -3.32 -8.02
CA GLN A 480 -10.38 -4.34 -8.23
C GLN A 480 -11.13 -4.69 -6.93
N SER A 481 -10.39 -4.80 -5.82
CA SER A 481 -10.99 -5.06 -4.50
C SER A 481 -11.90 -3.91 -4.05
N ALA A 482 -11.46 -2.66 -4.25
CA ALA A 482 -12.24 -1.47 -3.93
C ALA A 482 -13.51 -1.34 -4.80
N ASP A 483 -13.44 -1.64 -6.10
CA ASP A 483 -14.60 -1.69 -6.99
C ASP A 483 -15.62 -2.73 -6.54
N ALA A 484 -15.17 -3.96 -6.29
CA ALA A 484 -16.02 -5.04 -5.81
C ALA A 484 -16.63 -4.74 -4.42
N ALA A 485 -15.92 -4.03 -3.54
CA ALA A 485 -16.46 -3.58 -2.26
C ALA A 485 -17.53 -2.49 -2.41
N ARG A 486 -17.40 -1.59 -3.41
CA ARG A 486 -18.45 -0.62 -3.77
C ARG A 486 -19.69 -1.33 -4.30
N GLU A 487 -19.53 -2.31 -5.18
CA GLU A 487 -20.63 -3.15 -5.70
C GLU A 487 -21.35 -3.88 -4.56
N ALA A 488 -20.60 -4.54 -3.67
CA ALA A 488 -21.17 -5.24 -2.52
C ALA A 488 -21.97 -4.29 -1.60
N THR A 489 -21.48 -3.06 -1.42
CA THR A 489 -22.18 -2.02 -0.63
C THR A 489 -23.46 -1.58 -1.32
N ALA A 490 -23.45 -1.34 -2.63
CA ALA A 490 -24.64 -0.97 -3.40
C ALA A 490 -25.72 -2.06 -3.35
N HIS A 491 -25.34 -3.33 -3.50
CA HIS A 491 -26.26 -4.46 -3.36
C HIS A 491 -26.81 -4.59 -1.94
N ALA A 492 -25.99 -4.35 -0.91
CA ALA A 492 -26.48 -4.32 0.47
C ALA A 492 -27.49 -3.21 0.74
N GLU A 493 -27.29 -2.02 0.17
CA GLU A 493 -28.24 -0.91 0.24
C GLU A 493 -29.55 -1.24 -0.50
N ALA A 494 -29.46 -1.86 -1.68
CA ALA A 494 -30.64 -2.32 -2.43
C ALA A 494 -31.41 -3.42 -1.66
N ALA A 495 -30.71 -4.35 -1.02
CA ALA A 495 -31.32 -5.37 -0.16
C ALA A 495 -32.04 -4.72 1.04
N GLN A 496 -31.45 -3.69 1.65
CA GLN A 496 -32.08 -2.93 2.73
C GLN A 496 -33.34 -2.20 2.27
N GLN A 497 -33.29 -1.50 1.13
CA GLN A 497 -34.47 -0.83 0.56
C GLN A 497 -35.61 -1.82 0.25
N ALA A 498 -35.27 -2.99 -0.28
CA ALA A 498 -36.24 -4.05 -0.54
C ALA A 498 -36.83 -4.62 0.77
N ALA A 499 -36.02 -4.79 1.82
CA ALA A 499 -36.49 -5.19 3.14
C ALA A 499 -37.43 -4.15 3.77
N ASP A 500 -37.10 -2.86 3.67
CA ASP A 500 -37.95 -1.77 4.16
C ASP A 500 -39.30 -1.73 3.42
N ALA A 501 -39.30 -1.97 2.11
CA ALA A 501 -40.53 -2.12 1.32
C ALA A 501 -41.38 -3.31 1.78
N ALA A 502 -40.76 -4.45 2.11
CA ALA A 502 -41.46 -5.61 2.64
C ALA A 502 -42.09 -5.32 4.01
N VAL A 503 -41.37 -4.64 4.89
CA VAL A 503 -41.87 -4.19 6.20
C VAL A 503 -43.03 -3.20 6.04
N ALA A 504 -42.92 -2.25 5.13
CA ALA A 504 -43.99 -1.29 4.86
C ALA A 504 -45.27 -1.98 4.36
N ALA A 505 -45.14 -2.97 3.47
CA ALA A 505 -46.27 -3.76 2.99
C ALA A 505 -46.92 -4.58 4.11
N ALA A 506 -46.12 -5.25 4.95
CA ALA A 506 -46.62 -6.00 6.11
C ALA A 506 -47.35 -5.11 7.13
N ASN A 507 -46.80 -3.92 7.43
CA ASN A 507 -47.42 -2.96 8.33
C ASN A 507 -48.76 -2.44 7.77
N ARG A 508 -48.83 -2.17 6.46
CA ARG A 508 -50.09 -1.80 5.79
C ARG A 508 -51.11 -2.94 5.85
N ALA A 509 -50.68 -4.19 5.64
CA ALA A 509 -51.56 -5.36 5.71
C ALA A 509 -52.19 -5.49 7.10
N SER A 510 -51.36 -5.36 8.15
CA SER A 510 -51.84 -5.34 9.53
C SER A 510 -52.80 -4.17 9.80
N LYS A 511 -52.55 -3.00 9.21
CA LYS A 511 -53.41 -1.83 9.39
C LYS A 511 -54.78 -2.00 8.73
N VAL A 512 -54.83 -2.58 7.54
CA VAL A 512 -56.11 -2.89 6.86
C VAL A 512 -56.94 -3.89 7.67
N GLU A 513 -56.33 -4.94 8.23
CA GLU A 513 -57.04 -5.88 9.13
C GLU A 513 -57.60 -5.15 10.36
N GLU A 514 -56.78 -4.33 11.03
CA GLU A 514 -57.19 -3.59 12.23
C GLU A 514 -58.37 -2.65 11.95
N ASP A 515 -58.30 -1.89 10.87
CA ASP A 515 -59.33 -0.93 10.49
C ASP A 515 -60.62 -1.63 10.05
N ALA A 516 -60.51 -2.77 9.36
CA ALA A 516 -61.66 -3.60 9.02
C ALA A 516 -62.35 -4.18 10.26
N ARG A 517 -61.60 -4.65 11.26
CA ARG A 517 -62.17 -5.13 12.54
C ARG A 517 -62.90 -4.01 13.29
N LYS A 518 -62.33 -2.80 13.31
CA LYS A 518 -62.99 -1.60 13.90
C LYS A 518 -64.28 -1.24 13.17
N SER A 519 -64.27 -1.27 11.83
CA SER A 519 -65.44 -0.98 11.00
C SER A 519 -66.57 -1.98 11.23
N ASP A 520 -66.26 -3.28 11.27
CA ASP A 520 -67.24 -4.35 11.49
C ASP A 520 -67.89 -4.26 12.89
N ALA A 521 -67.09 -3.97 13.92
CA ALA A 521 -67.61 -3.73 15.27
C ALA A 521 -68.54 -2.52 15.34
N ALA A 522 -68.18 -1.41 14.68
CA ALA A 522 -69.01 -0.21 14.64
C ALA A 522 -70.32 -0.44 13.85
N ARG A 523 -70.28 -1.22 12.76
CA ARG A 523 -71.45 -1.65 12.00
C ARG A 523 -72.41 -2.43 12.91
N LEU A 524 -71.93 -3.50 13.55
CA LEU A 524 -72.75 -4.35 14.41
C LEU A 524 -73.39 -3.57 15.56
N SER A 525 -72.66 -2.63 16.17
CA SER A 525 -73.20 -1.76 17.22
C SER A 525 -74.36 -0.88 16.73
N ARG A 526 -74.25 -0.30 15.53
CA ARG A 526 -75.32 0.52 14.94
C ARG A 526 -76.54 -0.32 14.60
N GLU A 527 -76.33 -1.49 13.98
CA GLU A 527 -77.42 -2.43 13.65
C GLU A 527 -78.15 -2.92 14.91
N THR A 528 -77.41 -3.23 15.98
CA THR A 528 -78.00 -3.62 17.28
C THR A 528 -78.88 -2.52 17.85
N SER A 529 -78.39 -1.28 17.82
CA SER A 529 -79.12 -0.13 18.39
C SER A 529 -80.42 0.16 17.63
N GLN A 530 -80.37 0.09 16.29
CA GLN A 530 -81.57 0.26 15.47
C GLN A 530 -82.57 -0.88 15.69
N GLY A 531 -82.11 -2.12 15.72
CA GLY A 531 -82.98 -3.28 15.94
C GLY A 531 -83.69 -3.23 17.30
N ILE A 532 -83.01 -2.77 18.36
CA ILE A 532 -83.63 -2.55 19.67
C ILE A 532 -84.77 -1.52 19.57
N ALA A 533 -84.53 -0.37 18.93
CA ALA A 533 -85.55 0.67 18.78
C ALA A 533 -86.79 0.17 18.00
N ASP A 534 -86.57 -0.60 16.93
CA ASP A 534 -87.66 -1.20 16.15
C ASP A 534 -88.47 -2.20 16.99
N ALA A 535 -87.78 -3.01 17.81
CA ALA A 535 -88.40 -3.99 18.70
C ALA A 535 -89.21 -3.33 19.83
N GLU A 536 -88.71 -2.26 20.45
CA GLU A 536 -89.42 -1.49 21.48
C GLU A 536 -90.71 -0.84 20.94
N MET A 537 -90.66 -0.33 19.71
CA MET A 537 -91.84 0.20 19.03
C MET A 537 -92.90 -0.88 18.79
N ALA A 538 -92.49 -2.09 18.37
CA ALA A 538 -93.40 -3.22 18.23
C ALA A 538 -94.04 -3.62 19.56
N LYS A 539 -93.25 -3.64 20.64
CA LYS A 539 -93.73 -3.94 21.99
C LYS A 539 -94.77 -2.93 22.48
N THR A 540 -94.56 -1.64 22.21
CA THR A 540 -95.51 -0.58 22.57
C THR A 540 -96.88 -0.79 21.91
N LYS A 541 -96.90 -1.17 20.62
CA LYS A 541 -98.15 -1.46 19.89
C LYS A 541 -98.86 -2.68 20.45
N TYR A 542 -98.11 -3.73 20.79
CA TYR A 542 -98.64 -4.94 21.40
C TYR A 542 -99.35 -4.65 22.74
N GLU A 543 -98.74 -3.83 23.61
CA GLU A 543 -99.34 -3.47 24.90
C GLU A 543 -100.58 -2.58 24.77
N ALA A 544 -100.60 -1.64 23.82
CA ALA A 544 -101.78 -0.80 23.57
C ALA A 544 -103.03 -1.61 23.16
N GLY A 545 -102.84 -2.72 22.44
CA GLY A 545 -103.93 -3.62 22.06
C GLY A 545 -104.60 -4.33 23.25
N LYS A 546 -103.83 -4.64 24.31
CA LYS A 546 -104.37 -5.29 25.52
C LYS A 546 -105.28 -4.37 26.33
N SER A 547 -104.99 -3.07 26.39
CA SER A 547 -105.78 -2.12 27.20
C SER A 547 -107.19 -1.88 26.67
N THR A 548 -107.39 -1.93 25.35
CA THR A 548 -108.69 -1.69 24.71
C THR A 548 -109.70 -2.76 25.08
N LEU A 549 -109.30 -4.04 25.01
CA LEU A 549 -110.15 -5.17 25.35
C LEU A 549 -110.58 -5.18 26.82
N ALA A 550 -109.70 -4.73 27.73
CA ALA A 550 -110.01 -4.64 29.16
C ALA A 550 -111.05 -3.55 29.49
N TRP A 551 -111.03 -2.43 28.75
CA TRP A 551 -112.00 -1.35 28.91
C TRP A 551 -113.41 -1.77 28.47
N GLU A 552 -113.53 -2.44 27.32
CA GLU A 552 -114.82 -2.92 26.79
C GLU A 552 -115.52 -3.90 27.75
N ALA A 553 -114.76 -4.80 28.39
CA ALA A 553 -115.30 -5.74 29.37
C ALA A 553 -115.86 -5.06 30.63
N THR A 554 -115.23 -3.96 31.07
CA THR A 554 -115.65 -3.22 32.28
C THR A 554 -116.95 -2.46 32.03
N GLU A 555 -117.10 -1.86 30.85
CA GLU A 555 -118.30 -1.08 30.50
C GLU A 555 -119.54 -1.97 30.35
N ALA A 556 -119.40 -3.18 29.81
CA ALA A 556 -120.48 -4.15 29.72
C ALA A 556 -121.06 -4.51 31.11
N ALA A 557 -120.20 -4.72 32.12
CA ALA A 557 -120.63 -5.06 33.49
C ALA A 557 -121.43 -3.93 34.17
N ARG A 558 -121.10 -2.67 33.86
CA ARG A 558 -121.79 -1.49 34.41
C ARG A 558 -123.23 -1.38 33.93
N LEU A 559 -123.47 -1.59 32.63
CA LEU A 559 -124.79 -1.49 31.99
C LEU A 559 -125.79 -2.54 32.53
N ASP A 560 -125.30 -3.73 32.86
CA ASP A 560 -126.10 -4.81 33.45
C ASP A 560 -126.59 -4.50 34.87
N ALA A 561 -125.77 -3.85 35.69
CA ALA A 561 -126.13 -3.46 37.06
C ALA A 561 -127.28 -2.44 37.08
N ASP A 562 -127.21 -1.42 36.22
CA ASP A 562 -128.27 -0.41 36.12
C ASP A 562 -129.60 -1.00 35.62
N THR A 563 -129.55 -2.00 34.74
CA THR A 563 -130.77 -2.63 34.18
C THR A 563 -131.53 -3.39 35.26
N ARG A 564 -130.80 -4.09 36.15
CA ARG A 564 -131.39 -4.76 37.32
C ARG A 564 -132.04 -3.77 38.28
N ARG A 565 -131.41 -2.63 38.52
CA ARG A 565 -131.96 -1.56 39.36
C ARG A 565 -133.28 -1.03 38.81
N LEU A 566 -133.32 -0.66 37.53
CA LEU A 566 -134.53 -0.14 36.87
C LEU A 566 -135.69 -1.15 36.91
N LEU A 567 -135.39 -2.43 36.73
CA LEU A 567 -136.38 -3.52 36.83
C LEU A 567 -136.94 -3.67 38.24
N ALA A 568 -136.10 -3.61 39.27
CA ALA A 568 -136.54 -3.69 40.65
C ALA A 568 -137.46 -2.52 41.02
N GLU A 569 -137.12 -1.30 40.59
CA GLU A 569 -137.97 -0.11 40.78
C GLU A 569 -139.32 -0.26 40.05
N ALA A 570 -139.33 -0.77 38.81
CA ALA A 570 -140.53 -0.95 38.00
C ALA A 570 -141.46 -2.09 38.46
N THR A 571 -140.98 -3.00 39.31
CA THR A 571 -141.75 -4.16 39.78
C THR A 571 -142.05 -4.11 41.29
N ALA A 572 -141.65 -3.02 41.97
CA ALA A 572 -141.87 -2.85 43.40
C ALA A 572 -143.37 -2.76 43.75
N PRO A 573 -143.83 -3.35 44.88
CA PRO A 573 -145.21 -3.22 45.34
C PRO A 573 -145.57 -1.75 45.57
N GLY A 574 -146.63 -1.27 44.91
CA GLY A 574 -147.08 0.13 45.00
C GLY A 574 -146.36 1.13 44.09
N ALA A 575 -145.49 0.68 43.18
CA ALA A 575 -144.88 1.56 42.16
C ALA A 575 -145.96 2.30 41.36
N THR A 576 -145.78 3.61 41.16
CA THR A 576 -146.73 4.42 40.39
C THR A 576 -146.68 4.05 38.90
N THR A 577 -147.76 4.33 38.18
CA THR A 577 -147.82 4.08 36.72
C THR A 577 -146.67 4.76 35.98
N GLU A 578 -146.27 5.97 36.39
CA GLU A 578 -145.14 6.70 35.80
C GLU A 578 -143.81 5.95 35.97
N VAL A 579 -143.57 5.35 37.15
CA VAL A 579 -142.34 4.58 37.42
C VAL A 579 -142.33 3.28 36.62
N ILE A 580 -143.46 2.57 36.57
CA ILE A 580 -143.57 1.29 35.85
C ILE A 580 -143.38 1.50 34.35
N VAL A 581 -144.06 2.49 33.78
CA VAL A 581 -143.98 2.77 32.34
C VAL A 581 -142.62 3.37 31.99
N GLY A 582 -142.14 4.36 32.75
CA GLY A 582 -140.87 5.03 32.49
C GLY A 582 -139.67 4.10 32.61
N ASN A 583 -139.53 3.39 33.74
CA ASN A 583 -138.43 2.44 33.92
C ASN A 583 -138.60 1.18 33.07
N GLY A 584 -139.84 0.72 32.85
CA GLY A 584 -140.10 -0.41 31.97
C GLY A 584 -139.69 -0.14 30.52
N ARG A 585 -139.97 1.06 29.99
CA ARG A 585 -139.49 1.47 28.67
C ARG A 585 -137.96 1.64 28.62
N LYS A 586 -137.33 2.18 29.67
CA LYS A 586 -135.84 2.23 29.74
C LYS A 586 -135.24 0.82 29.67
N VAL A 587 -135.83 -0.14 30.38
CA VAL A 587 -135.37 -1.53 30.34
C VAL A 587 -135.65 -2.16 28.98
N ALA A 588 -136.78 -1.85 28.35
CA ALA A 588 -137.08 -2.31 27.00
C ALA A 588 -136.04 -1.78 25.98
N ILE A 589 -135.68 -0.50 26.01
CA ILE A 589 -134.64 0.05 25.13
C ILE A 589 -133.28 -0.63 25.34
N ARG A 590 -132.92 -0.94 26.58
CA ARG A 590 -131.69 -1.70 26.86
C ARG A 590 -131.77 -3.12 26.36
N SER A 591 -132.91 -3.78 26.56
CA SER A 591 -133.16 -5.14 26.07
C SER A 591 -133.17 -5.20 24.55
N MET A 592 -133.56 -4.13 23.86
CA MET A 592 -133.41 -3.98 22.40
C MET A 592 -131.95 -3.97 21.95
N ARG A 593 -131.02 -3.50 22.79
CA ARG A 593 -129.59 -3.41 22.48
C ARG A 593 -128.80 -4.65 22.87
N THR A 594 -129.08 -5.22 24.04
CA THR A 594 -128.27 -6.30 24.64
C THR A 594 -128.99 -7.63 24.78
N GLY A 595 -130.30 -7.68 24.57
CA GLY A 595 -131.09 -8.91 24.61
C GLY A 595 -130.86 -9.78 23.37
N GLY A 596 -131.13 -11.08 23.49
CA GLY A 596 -131.19 -11.95 22.32
C GLY A 596 -132.48 -11.73 21.53
N PRO A 597 -132.65 -12.41 20.38
CA PRO A 597 -133.75 -12.17 19.45
C PRO A 597 -135.14 -12.17 20.11
N TRP A 598 -135.38 -13.05 21.09
CA TRP A 598 -136.65 -13.10 21.81
C TRP A 598 -136.81 -11.92 22.77
N ALA A 599 -135.77 -11.59 23.53
CA ALA A 599 -135.78 -10.46 24.46
C ALA A 599 -135.98 -9.11 23.73
N GLN A 600 -135.40 -8.98 22.53
CA GLN A 600 -135.63 -7.83 21.65
C GLN A 600 -137.09 -7.75 21.19
N ALA A 601 -137.68 -8.86 20.74
CA ALA A 601 -139.07 -8.86 20.26
C ALA A 601 -140.09 -8.42 21.32
N VAL A 602 -139.97 -8.91 22.57
CA VAL A 602 -140.88 -8.49 23.66
C VAL A 602 -140.59 -7.08 24.15
N ALA A 603 -139.35 -6.61 24.04
CA ALA A 603 -138.98 -5.23 24.35
C ALA A 603 -139.53 -4.24 23.32
N GLU A 604 -139.48 -4.59 22.03
CA GLU A 604 -140.11 -3.83 20.96
C GLU A 604 -141.62 -3.71 21.19
N ALA A 605 -142.31 -4.81 21.48
CA ALA A 605 -143.74 -4.79 21.82
C ALA A 605 -144.05 -3.86 23.01
N ALA A 606 -143.19 -3.84 24.04
CA ALA A 606 -143.33 -2.96 25.19
C ALA A 606 -143.12 -1.47 24.85
N LEU A 607 -142.21 -1.15 23.91
CA LEU A 607 -141.94 0.23 23.50
C LEU A 607 -143.06 0.79 22.60
N VAL A 608 -143.66 -0.07 21.78
CA VAL A 608 -144.77 0.25 20.88
C VAL A 608 -146.10 0.33 21.62
N GLY A 609 -146.27 -0.52 22.63
CA GLY A 609 -147.51 -0.68 23.39
C GLY A 609 -147.78 0.38 24.47
N GLY A 610 -148.96 0.24 25.08
CA GLY A 610 -149.44 1.10 26.16
C GLY A 610 -148.96 0.66 27.55
N GLU A 611 -149.53 1.24 28.61
CA GLU A 611 -149.18 0.88 30.00
C GLU A 611 -149.28 -0.64 30.25
N PHE A 612 -150.32 -1.28 29.72
CA PHE A 612 -150.55 -2.72 29.88
C PHE A 612 -149.36 -3.55 29.34
N ASP A 613 -148.86 -3.22 28.16
CA ASP A 613 -147.77 -3.95 27.49
C ASP A 613 -146.44 -3.75 28.23
N VAL A 614 -146.16 -2.53 28.69
CA VAL A 614 -144.97 -2.25 29.50
C VAL A 614 -145.04 -3.00 30.84
N ARG A 615 -146.22 -3.05 31.47
CA ARG A 615 -146.44 -3.79 32.72
C ARG A 615 -146.27 -5.31 32.51
N ALA A 616 -146.77 -5.85 31.40
CA ALA A 616 -146.57 -7.26 31.03
C ALA A 616 -145.08 -7.58 30.77
N PHE A 617 -144.35 -6.67 30.11
CA PHE A 617 -142.93 -6.79 29.82
C PHE A 617 -142.06 -6.82 31.08
N VAL A 618 -142.25 -5.88 32.01
CA VAL A 618 -141.44 -5.83 33.24
C VAL A 618 -141.76 -6.97 34.20
N SER A 619 -143.02 -7.44 34.23
CA SER A 619 -143.47 -8.47 35.17
C SER A 619 -143.15 -9.91 34.73
N SER A 620 -143.38 -10.27 33.46
CA SER A 620 -143.26 -11.68 33.04
C SER A 620 -142.64 -11.88 31.66
N GLN A 621 -143.04 -11.12 30.63
CA GLN A 621 -142.67 -11.46 29.24
C GLN A 621 -141.16 -11.42 28.97
N ARG A 622 -140.41 -10.49 29.58
CA ARG A 622 -138.94 -10.42 29.47
C ARG A 622 -138.26 -11.68 30.00
N GLN A 623 -138.75 -12.26 31.09
CA GLN A 623 -138.14 -13.45 31.69
C GLN A 623 -138.33 -14.67 30.78
N LEU A 624 -139.52 -14.85 30.21
CA LEU A 624 -139.76 -15.92 29.22
C LEU A 624 -138.88 -15.76 27.98
N ALA A 625 -138.70 -14.52 27.52
CA ALA A 625 -137.89 -14.24 26.34
C ALA A 625 -136.39 -14.51 26.58
N ALA A 626 -135.86 -14.10 27.73
CA ALA A 626 -134.48 -14.41 28.13
C ALA A 626 -134.24 -15.92 28.26
N GLU A 627 -135.22 -16.66 28.77
CA GLU A 627 -135.17 -18.12 28.82
C GLU A 627 -135.03 -18.74 27.43
N GLN A 628 -135.77 -18.23 26.45
CA GLN A 628 -135.73 -18.78 25.09
C GLN A 628 -134.43 -18.43 24.35
N ASP A 629 -133.86 -17.24 24.59
CA ASP A 629 -132.54 -16.86 24.08
C ASP A 629 -131.42 -17.74 24.67
N ASP A 630 -131.47 -18.02 25.97
CA ASP A 630 -130.53 -18.92 26.63
C ASP A 630 -130.63 -20.35 26.10
N ARG A 631 -131.84 -20.86 25.87
CA ARG A 631 -132.03 -22.18 25.24
C ARG A 631 -131.44 -22.24 23.85
N THR A 632 -131.53 -21.15 23.08
CA THR A 632 -130.91 -21.05 21.75
C THR A 632 -129.38 -21.04 21.84
N ARG A 633 -128.80 -20.33 22.82
CA ARG A 633 -127.36 -20.39 23.10
C ARG A 633 -126.88 -21.79 23.44
N VAL A 634 -127.65 -22.53 24.25
CA VAL A 634 -127.34 -23.93 24.58
C VAL A 634 -127.40 -24.82 23.35
N GLY A 635 -128.40 -24.65 22.47
CA GLY A 635 -128.47 -25.37 21.19
C GLY A 635 -127.24 -25.14 20.31
N HIS A 636 -126.79 -23.90 20.18
CA HIS A 636 -125.59 -23.60 19.40
C HIS A 636 -124.32 -24.28 19.96
N ILE A 637 -124.23 -24.48 21.28
CA ILE A 637 -123.10 -25.21 21.89
C ILE A 637 -123.18 -26.70 21.55
N ALA A 638 -124.39 -27.28 21.55
CA ALA A 638 -124.59 -28.67 21.14
C ALA A 638 -124.12 -28.90 19.69
N ASP A 639 -124.50 -28.00 18.78
CA ASP A 639 -124.20 -28.13 17.35
C ASP A 639 -122.70 -28.05 17.01
N ASN A 640 -121.90 -27.39 17.84
CA ASN A 640 -120.51 -27.02 17.49
C ASN A 640 -119.42 -27.63 18.39
N THR A 641 -119.77 -28.39 19.43
CA THR A 641 -118.74 -28.99 20.30
C THR A 641 -118.24 -30.34 19.77
N ASP A 642 -116.93 -30.58 19.84
CA ASP A 642 -116.30 -31.87 19.55
C ASP A 642 -116.30 -32.83 20.76
N ARG A 643 -116.77 -32.36 21.93
CA ARG A 643 -116.81 -33.12 23.19
C ARG A 643 -118.19 -33.83 23.32
N PRO A 644 -118.27 -35.17 23.21
CA PRO A 644 -119.56 -35.88 23.14
C PRO A 644 -120.47 -35.67 24.36
N GLU A 645 -119.90 -35.69 25.57
CA GLU A 645 -120.68 -35.49 26.81
C GLU A 645 -121.13 -34.03 27.00
N GLN A 646 -120.39 -33.06 26.45
CA GLN A 646 -120.80 -31.66 26.42
C GLN A 646 -121.99 -31.46 25.48
N ARG A 647 -121.97 -32.10 24.30
CA ARG A 647 -123.08 -32.10 23.36
C ARG A 647 -124.35 -32.66 24.01
N LYS A 648 -124.24 -33.86 24.59
CA LYS A 648 -125.35 -34.54 25.27
C LYS A 648 -125.92 -33.71 26.43
N SER A 649 -125.06 -33.07 27.23
CA SER A 649 -125.50 -32.20 28.33
C SER A 649 -126.22 -30.96 27.83
N ALA A 650 -125.75 -30.34 26.75
CA ALA A 650 -126.40 -29.20 26.12
C ALA A 650 -127.78 -29.58 25.54
N GLU A 651 -127.87 -30.67 24.77
CA GLU A 651 -129.13 -31.16 24.17
C GLU A 651 -130.20 -31.46 25.24
N ALA A 652 -129.81 -32.11 26.34
CA ALA A 652 -130.74 -32.43 27.44
C ALA A 652 -131.34 -31.18 28.10
N LEU A 653 -130.59 -30.09 28.15
CA LEU A 653 -131.03 -28.84 28.80
C LEU A 653 -131.95 -28.01 27.90
N MET A 654 -131.90 -28.17 26.58
CA MET A 654 -132.75 -27.41 25.64
C MET A 654 -134.25 -27.53 25.98
N PHE A 655 -134.70 -28.68 26.47
CA PHE A 655 -136.08 -28.94 26.89
C PHE A 655 -136.23 -29.12 28.42
N GLY A 656 -135.16 -28.92 29.19
CA GLY A 656 -135.11 -29.10 30.64
C GLY A 656 -135.47 -27.83 31.44
N PRO A 657 -135.40 -27.85 32.78
CA PRO A 657 -135.65 -26.66 33.62
C PRO A 657 -134.69 -25.50 33.32
N TYR A 658 -135.19 -24.26 33.29
CA TYR A 658 -134.39 -23.08 32.91
C TYR A 658 -133.16 -22.86 33.81
N ALA A 659 -133.28 -23.11 35.11
CA ALA A 659 -132.14 -23.02 36.03
C ALA A 659 -130.95 -23.89 35.59
N GLY A 660 -131.21 -25.05 34.96
CA GLY A 660 -130.16 -25.91 34.41
C GLY A 660 -129.49 -25.32 33.16
N VAL A 661 -130.26 -24.66 32.30
CA VAL A 661 -129.76 -23.95 31.11
C VAL A 661 -128.82 -22.81 31.53
N GLN A 662 -129.23 -21.99 32.49
CA GLN A 662 -128.41 -20.89 33.01
C GLN A 662 -127.11 -21.39 33.64
N GLU A 663 -127.19 -22.44 34.45
CA GLU A 663 -126.01 -23.01 35.10
C GLU A 663 -125.02 -23.61 34.10
N PHE A 664 -125.50 -24.28 33.04
CA PHE A 664 -124.65 -24.79 31.97
C PHE A 664 -123.99 -23.68 31.15
N LEU A 665 -124.71 -22.61 30.82
CA LEU A 665 -124.10 -21.46 30.12
C LEU A 665 -123.04 -20.77 30.98
N ARG A 666 -123.26 -20.68 32.28
CA ARG A 666 -122.33 -20.08 33.25
C ARG A 666 -121.07 -20.90 33.45
N THR A 667 -121.21 -22.21 33.63
CA THR A 667 -120.10 -23.10 34.04
C THR A 667 -119.46 -23.85 32.87
N ARG A 668 -120.20 -23.98 31.76
CA ARG A 668 -119.90 -24.90 30.65
C ARG A 668 -119.70 -26.34 31.14
N HIS A 669 -120.21 -26.69 32.31
CA HIS A 669 -119.95 -27.97 32.96
C HIS A 669 -120.64 -29.11 32.21
N TYR A 670 -119.93 -30.22 32.05
CA TYR A 670 -120.45 -31.47 31.51
C TYR A 670 -119.71 -32.64 32.16
N PRO A 671 -120.30 -33.83 32.25
CA PRO A 671 -119.62 -35.00 32.80
C PRO A 671 -118.29 -35.26 32.09
N GLY A 672 -117.18 -35.21 32.84
CA GLY A 672 -115.83 -35.47 32.32
C GLY A 672 -114.98 -34.23 31.98
N LYS A 673 -115.52 -33.00 32.10
CA LYS A 673 -114.77 -31.75 31.82
C LYS A 673 -113.46 -31.65 32.58
N GLU A 674 -113.46 -32.00 33.86
CA GLU A 674 -112.28 -31.87 34.70
C GLU A 674 -111.14 -32.77 34.22
N ALA A 675 -111.44 -33.99 33.76
CA ALA A 675 -110.44 -34.90 33.21
C ALA A 675 -109.87 -34.37 31.88
N ASP A 676 -110.74 -33.85 31.00
CA ASP A 676 -110.32 -33.26 29.72
C ASP A 676 -109.39 -32.05 29.93
N ASP A 677 -109.75 -31.15 30.85
CA ASP A 677 -108.96 -29.95 31.13
C ASP A 677 -107.62 -30.31 31.81
N GLN A 678 -107.59 -31.31 32.72
CA GLN A 678 -106.36 -31.81 33.32
C GLN A 678 -105.40 -32.44 32.30
N VAL A 679 -105.92 -33.20 31.33
CA VAL A 679 -105.13 -33.77 30.23
C VAL A 679 -104.50 -32.66 29.38
N LEU A 680 -105.27 -31.61 29.07
CA LEU A 680 -104.76 -30.48 28.30
C LEU A 680 -103.63 -29.75 29.05
N ILE A 681 -103.78 -29.53 30.37
CA ILE A 681 -102.70 -28.95 31.19
C ILE A 681 -101.46 -29.86 31.23
N ALA A 682 -101.63 -31.17 31.40
CA ALA A 682 -100.51 -32.11 31.40
C ALA A 682 -99.74 -32.10 30.07
N GLN A 683 -100.43 -31.98 28.94
CA GLN A 683 -99.80 -31.83 27.62
C GLN A 683 -99.00 -30.52 27.52
N LEU A 684 -99.58 -29.40 27.96
CA LEU A 684 -98.91 -28.10 28.00
C LEU A 684 -97.68 -28.09 28.93
N MET A 685 -97.76 -28.75 30.08
CA MET A 685 -96.62 -28.90 30.99
C MET A 685 -95.52 -29.78 30.40
N ASN A 686 -95.86 -30.78 29.58
CA ASN A 686 -94.86 -31.65 28.97
C ASN A 686 -94.05 -30.91 27.89
N SER A 687 -94.70 -30.09 27.08
CA SER A 687 -94.06 -29.29 26.03
C SER A 687 -93.51 -27.94 26.53
N GLY A 688 -93.97 -27.44 27.68
CA GLY A 688 -93.59 -26.15 28.24
C GLY A 688 -92.29 -26.14 29.05
N GLY A 689 -91.76 -24.94 29.27
CA GLY A 689 -90.57 -24.71 30.08
C GLY A 689 -90.84 -24.74 31.60
N PRO A 690 -89.84 -24.42 32.43
CA PRO A 690 -89.96 -24.40 33.89
C PRO A 690 -91.15 -23.60 34.43
N ALA A 691 -91.39 -22.39 33.94
CA ALA A 691 -92.49 -21.54 34.39
C ALA A 691 -93.84 -22.12 33.97
N VAL A 692 -93.99 -22.64 32.74
CA VAL A 692 -95.23 -23.32 32.31
C VAL A 692 -95.51 -24.57 33.14
N LYS A 693 -94.47 -25.33 33.48
CA LYS A 693 -94.56 -26.51 34.37
C LYS A 693 -94.99 -26.13 35.78
N GLU A 694 -94.46 -25.05 36.32
CA GLU A 694 -94.83 -24.54 37.64
C GLU A 694 -96.27 -24.04 37.67
N ALA A 695 -96.64 -23.18 36.72
CA ALA A 695 -97.99 -22.64 36.60
C ALA A 695 -99.04 -23.74 36.31
N GLY A 696 -98.72 -24.72 35.47
CA GLY A 696 -99.58 -25.86 35.21
C GLY A 696 -99.76 -26.78 36.43
N ARG A 697 -98.70 -27.02 37.23
CA ARG A 697 -98.81 -27.76 38.51
C ARG A 697 -99.69 -27.01 39.50
N ALA A 698 -99.51 -25.69 39.61
CA ALA A 698 -100.33 -24.85 40.47
C ALA A 698 -101.80 -24.91 40.06
N ALA A 699 -102.08 -24.91 38.75
CA ALA A 699 -103.43 -25.04 38.21
C ALA A 699 -104.05 -26.42 38.49
N LEU A 700 -103.31 -27.53 38.26
CA LEU A 700 -103.78 -28.90 38.54
C LEU A 700 -104.06 -29.16 40.02
N ASN A 701 -103.33 -28.52 40.92
CA ASN A 701 -103.53 -28.60 42.37
C ASN A 701 -104.56 -27.57 42.89
N GLY A 702 -105.11 -26.75 42.00
CA GLY A 702 -106.01 -25.65 42.32
C GLY A 702 -107.49 -26.02 42.19
N THR A 703 -108.33 -24.98 42.22
CA THR A 703 -109.76 -25.10 41.98
C THR A 703 -110.06 -25.26 40.47
N PRO A 704 -111.25 -25.77 40.08
CA PRO A 704 -111.65 -25.80 38.68
C PRO A 704 -111.57 -24.45 37.96
N GLN A 705 -111.77 -23.35 38.69
CA GLN A 705 -111.58 -22.00 38.16
C GLN A 705 -110.11 -21.71 37.85
N GLN A 706 -109.17 -22.14 38.70
CA GLN A 706 -107.73 -21.95 38.48
C GLN A 706 -107.20 -22.79 37.31
N VAL A 707 -107.75 -24.00 37.10
CA VAL A 707 -107.51 -24.82 35.90
C VAL A 707 -107.90 -24.04 34.65
N GLN A 708 -109.09 -23.44 34.65
CA GLN A 708 -109.59 -22.68 33.51
C GLN A 708 -108.83 -21.37 33.28
N ASP A 709 -108.53 -20.61 34.34
CA ASP A 709 -107.72 -19.39 34.26
C ASP A 709 -106.33 -19.65 33.66
N PHE A 710 -105.72 -20.80 34.01
CA PHE A 710 -104.45 -21.22 33.43
C PHE A 710 -104.58 -21.52 31.94
N LEU A 711 -105.58 -22.31 31.53
CA LEU A 711 -105.79 -22.68 30.13
C LEU A 711 -106.08 -21.46 29.24
N GLU A 712 -106.86 -20.50 29.75
CA GLU A 712 -107.25 -19.29 29.01
C GLU A 712 -106.13 -18.25 28.94
N ARG A 713 -105.37 -18.05 30.04
CA ARG A 713 -104.41 -16.95 30.14
C ARG A 713 -103.07 -17.36 30.75
N GLY A 714 -103.07 -18.12 31.83
CA GLY A 714 -101.86 -18.40 32.63
C GLY A 714 -100.74 -19.13 31.87
N GLN A 715 -101.09 -20.05 30.97
CA GLN A 715 -100.10 -20.80 30.18
C GLN A 715 -99.28 -19.90 29.24
N PHE A 716 -99.88 -18.83 28.70
CA PHE A 716 -99.21 -17.91 27.78
C PHE A 716 -98.26 -16.97 28.52
N VAL A 717 -98.65 -16.51 29.72
CA VAL A 717 -97.79 -15.69 30.59
C VAL A 717 -96.56 -16.47 31.05
N ALA A 718 -96.77 -17.74 31.43
CA ALA A 718 -95.67 -18.60 31.86
C ALA A 718 -94.72 -18.95 30.70
N ALA A 719 -95.24 -19.18 29.49
CA ALA A 719 -94.42 -19.44 28.30
C ALA A 719 -93.55 -18.22 27.92
N GLU A 720 -94.09 -17.01 28.03
CA GLU A 720 -93.34 -15.77 27.81
C GLU A 720 -92.16 -15.64 28.79
N GLN A 721 -92.35 -15.98 30.06
CA GLN A 721 -91.29 -15.93 31.07
C GLN A 721 -90.16 -16.94 30.76
N ASP A 722 -90.52 -18.16 30.33
CA ASP A 722 -89.55 -19.17 29.91
C ASP A 722 -88.72 -18.70 28.70
N ASP A 723 -89.37 -18.12 27.68
CA ASP A 723 -88.73 -17.60 26.48
C ASP A 723 -87.75 -16.45 26.81
N GLN A 724 -88.13 -15.50 27.67
CA GLN A 724 -87.24 -14.41 28.10
C GLN A 724 -85.99 -14.91 28.82
N VAL A 725 -86.13 -15.90 29.70
CA VAL A 725 -84.99 -16.52 30.40
C VAL A 725 -84.04 -17.20 29.43
N GLN A 726 -84.57 -17.94 28.43
CA GLN A 726 -83.73 -18.58 27.43
C GLN A 726 -83.01 -17.55 26.54
N ALA A 727 -83.70 -16.49 26.10
CA ALA A 727 -83.10 -15.46 25.27
C ALA A 727 -81.99 -14.69 26.02
N THR A 728 -82.17 -14.44 27.32
CA THR A 728 -81.18 -13.77 28.18
C THR A 728 -79.85 -14.52 28.26
N ARG A 729 -79.85 -15.86 28.20
CA ARG A 729 -78.61 -16.66 28.22
C ARG A 729 -77.67 -16.32 27.06
N PHE A 730 -78.22 -15.90 25.92
CA PHE A 730 -77.44 -15.53 24.74
C PHE A 730 -76.81 -14.13 24.83
N LEU A 731 -77.11 -13.33 25.86
CA LEU A 731 -76.39 -12.07 26.14
C LEU A 731 -74.95 -12.28 26.62
N SER A 732 -74.60 -13.49 27.05
CA SER A 732 -73.21 -13.85 27.38
C SER A 732 -72.40 -14.28 26.16
N ALA A 733 -73.06 -14.54 25.03
CA ALA A 733 -72.38 -14.75 23.76
C ALA A 733 -71.75 -13.44 23.27
N GLY A 734 -70.74 -13.54 22.39
CA GLY A 734 -70.19 -12.39 21.66
C GLY A 734 -70.88 -12.19 20.31
N GLY A 735 -70.49 -11.13 19.59
CA GLY A 735 -70.82 -10.96 18.17
C GLY A 735 -72.32 -10.82 17.86
N GLU A 736 -72.70 -11.40 16.73
CA GLU A 736 -74.05 -11.33 16.14
C GLU A 736 -75.09 -12.03 17.03
N VAL A 737 -74.71 -13.07 17.78
CA VAL A 737 -75.62 -13.75 18.72
C VAL A 737 -76.01 -12.84 19.89
N ASN A 738 -75.04 -12.07 20.42
CA ASN A 738 -75.31 -11.08 21.46
C ASN A 738 -76.28 -10.01 20.94
N ALA A 739 -75.97 -9.44 19.77
CA ALA A 739 -76.75 -8.40 19.13
C ALA A 739 -78.20 -8.84 18.92
N ALA A 740 -78.40 -10.03 18.32
CA ALA A 740 -79.73 -10.59 18.07
C ALA A 740 -80.52 -10.85 19.37
N ALA A 741 -79.86 -11.35 20.43
CA ALA A 741 -80.50 -11.55 21.73
C ALA A 741 -80.96 -10.23 22.37
N ARG A 742 -80.15 -9.16 22.29
CA ARG A 742 -80.52 -7.83 22.78
C ARG A 742 -81.71 -7.24 22.05
N ILE A 743 -81.74 -7.38 20.71
CA ILE A 743 -82.87 -6.95 19.89
C ILE A 743 -84.14 -7.72 20.29
N ALA A 744 -84.05 -9.04 20.41
CA ALA A 744 -85.20 -9.88 20.72
C ALA A 744 -85.82 -9.55 22.08
N LEU A 745 -85.00 -9.39 23.13
CA LEU A 745 -85.46 -9.07 24.49
C LEU A 745 -86.12 -7.69 24.63
N ALA A 746 -85.85 -6.76 23.70
CA ALA A 746 -86.50 -5.47 23.65
C ALA A 746 -87.92 -5.52 23.04
N GLY A 747 -88.24 -6.61 22.32
CA GLY A 747 -89.49 -6.80 21.59
C GLY A 747 -90.63 -7.45 22.38
N PRO A 748 -91.79 -7.62 21.73
CA PRO A 748 -92.90 -8.41 22.25
C PRO A 748 -92.59 -9.94 22.25
N PRO A 749 -93.42 -10.77 22.92
CA PRO A 749 -93.11 -12.18 23.16
C PRO A 749 -92.90 -13.03 21.90
N ASP A 750 -93.60 -12.71 20.83
CA ASP A 750 -93.46 -13.34 19.50
C ASP A 750 -92.07 -13.13 18.91
N VAL A 751 -91.49 -11.92 19.05
CA VAL A 751 -90.13 -11.62 18.58
C VAL A 751 -89.08 -12.42 19.38
N VAL A 752 -89.26 -12.57 20.69
CA VAL A 752 -88.38 -13.42 21.53
C VAL A 752 -88.44 -14.87 21.05
N ARG A 753 -89.64 -15.38 20.77
CA ARG A 753 -89.83 -16.77 20.34
C ARG A 753 -89.27 -17.04 18.95
N ASP A 754 -89.39 -16.09 18.02
CA ASP A 754 -88.79 -16.19 16.68
C ASP A 754 -87.26 -16.16 16.74
N PHE A 755 -86.68 -15.34 17.62
CA PHE A 755 -85.25 -15.37 17.89
C PHE A 755 -84.79 -16.74 18.39
N LEU A 756 -85.48 -17.32 19.38
CA LEU A 756 -85.12 -18.63 19.93
C LEU A 756 -85.25 -19.76 18.91
N ARG A 757 -86.27 -19.70 18.04
CA ARG A 757 -86.54 -20.74 17.04
C ARG A 757 -85.57 -20.70 15.86
N VAL A 758 -85.29 -19.50 15.34
CA VAL A 758 -84.54 -19.32 14.08
C VAL A 758 -83.38 -18.33 14.25
N GLY A 759 -83.62 -17.19 14.89
CA GLY A 759 -82.65 -16.09 14.96
C GLY A 759 -81.30 -16.45 15.59
N VAL A 760 -81.29 -17.28 16.64
CA VAL A 760 -80.05 -17.71 17.31
C VAL A 760 -79.16 -18.55 16.38
N HIS A 761 -79.75 -19.40 15.53
CA HIS A 761 -79.01 -20.25 14.62
C HIS A 761 -78.43 -19.44 13.46
N GLN A 762 -79.20 -18.49 12.92
CA GLN A 762 -78.73 -17.57 11.89
C GLN A 762 -77.59 -16.67 12.41
N ALA A 763 -77.72 -16.14 13.63
CA ALA A 763 -76.67 -15.33 14.24
C ALA A 763 -75.37 -16.12 14.49
N LYS A 764 -75.47 -17.37 14.98
CA LYS A 764 -74.30 -18.27 15.13
C LYS A 764 -73.59 -18.55 13.81
N LYS A 765 -74.34 -18.72 12.72
CA LYS A 765 -73.77 -18.90 11.38
C LYS A 765 -72.96 -17.68 10.95
N ARG A 766 -73.50 -16.47 11.13
CA ARG A 766 -72.81 -15.22 10.81
C ARG A 766 -71.53 -15.01 11.65
N ASP A 767 -71.56 -15.39 12.92
CA ASP A 767 -70.36 -15.37 13.78
C ASP A 767 -69.26 -16.31 13.26
N LEU A 768 -69.61 -17.54 12.86
CA LEU A 768 -68.66 -18.51 12.27
C LEU A 768 -68.07 -18.05 10.94
N GLU A 769 -68.89 -17.46 10.07
CA GLU A 769 -68.43 -16.88 8.80
C GLU A 769 -67.47 -15.71 9.04
N THR A 770 -67.77 -14.87 10.04
CA THR A 770 -66.89 -13.76 10.45
C THR A 770 -65.56 -14.28 10.99
N ALA A 771 -65.59 -15.27 11.88
CA ALA A 771 -64.38 -15.88 12.44
C ALA A 771 -63.49 -16.51 11.35
N SER A 772 -64.10 -17.20 10.38
CA SER A 772 -63.38 -17.84 9.26
C SER A 772 -62.69 -16.80 8.37
N HIS A 773 -63.41 -15.71 8.03
CA HIS A 773 -62.85 -14.59 7.26
C HIS A 773 -61.68 -13.92 8.00
N VAL A 774 -61.83 -13.64 9.30
CA VAL A 774 -60.76 -13.05 10.12
C VAL A 774 -59.52 -13.94 10.17
N ALA A 775 -59.70 -15.25 10.31
CA ALA A 775 -58.59 -16.20 10.32
C ALA A 775 -57.84 -16.20 8.97
N GLU A 776 -58.55 -16.17 7.84
CA GLU A 776 -57.94 -16.08 6.51
C GLU A 776 -57.13 -14.78 6.34
N VAL A 777 -57.73 -13.63 6.67
CA VAL A 777 -57.07 -12.31 6.56
C VAL A 777 -55.81 -12.25 7.45
N ARG A 778 -55.89 -12.74 8.69
CA ARG A 778 -54.73 -12.81 9.59
C ARG A 778 -53.64 -13.75 9.09
N GLY A 779 -54.01 -14.80 8.35
CA GLY A 779 -53.06 -15.66 7.63
C GLY A 779 -52.20 -14.86 6.65
N TYR A 780 -52.82 -14.02 5.82
CA TYR A 780 -52.08 -13.15 4.89
C TYR A 780 -51.21 -12.10 5.62
N VAL A 781 -51.71 -11.51 6.71
CA VAL A 781 -50.90 -10.59 7.56
C VAL A 781 -49.67 -11.29 8.11
N ALA A 782 -49.81 -12.55 8.59
CA ALA A 782 -48.71 -13.35 9.08
C ALA A 782 -47.70 -13.71 7.97
N GLU A 783 -48.16 -14.07 6.77
CA GLU A 783 -47.28 -14.32 5.61
C GLU A 783 -46.49 -13.06 5.22
N ALA A 784 -47.14 -11.89 5.22
CA ALA A 784 -46.49 -10.61 4.96
C ALA A 784 -45.41 -10.30 6.02
N ALA A 785 -45.74 -10.50 7.30
CA ALA A 785 -44.81 -10.27 8.41
C ALA A 785 -43.61 -11.24 8.37
N GLN A 786 -43.85 -12.52 8.03
CA GLN A 786 -42.79 -13.50 7.83
C GLN A 786 -41.88 -13.10 6.66
N SER A 787 -42.45 -12.69 5.52
CA SER A 787 -41.69 -12.22 4.36
C SER A 787 -40.83 -11.01 4.70
N ALA A 788 -41.37 -10.05 5.45
CA ALA A 788 -40.64 -8.87 5.94
C ALA A 788 -39.51 -9.25 6.92
N ALA A 789 -39.74 -10.20 7.83
CA ALA A 789 -38.70 -10.68 8.75
C ALA A 789 -37.54 -11.34 8.01
N THR A 790 -37.83 -12.23 7.05
CA THR A 790 -36.82 -12.85 6.19
C THR A 790 -36.08 -11.82 5.35
N ALA A 791 -36.78 -10.82 4.81
CA ALA A 791 -36.16 -9.74 4.05
C ALA A 791 -35.15 -8.94 4.89
N ARG A 792 -35.47 -8.64 6.15
CA ARG A 792 -34.53 -7.99 7.08
C ARG A 792 -33.32 -8.86 7.41
N GLN A 793 -33.51 -10.17 7.58
CA GLN A 793 -32.41 -11.10 7.79
C GLN A 793 -31.46 -11.09 6.59
N ASN A 794 -32.00 -11.12 5.38
CA ASN A 794 -31.22 -11.03 4.13
C ASN A 794 -30.47 -9.70 4.04
N ALA A 795 -31.15 -8.57 4.26
CA ALA A 795 -30.51 -7.25 4.24
C ALA A 795 -29.39 -7.10 5.29
N ALA A 796 -29.58 -7.64 6.50
CA ALA A 796 -28.54 -7.66 7.53
C ALA A 796 -27.32 -8.51 7.10
N GLU A 797 -27.56 -9.66 6.47
CA GLU A 797 -26.49 -10.49 5.92
C GLU A 797 -25.76 -9.78 4.76
N ALA A 798 -26.48 -9.10 3.87
CA ALA A 798 -25.90 -8.27 2.81
C ALA A 798 -25.02 -7.16 3.40
N GLY A 799 -25.49 -6.47 4.44
CA GLY A 799 -24.72 -5.46 5.17
C GLY A 799 -23.45 -6.03 5.81
N ARG A 800 -23.51 -7.24 6.38
CA ARG A 800 -22.36 -7.95 6.96
C ARG A 800 -21.31 -8.27 5.91
N VAL A 801 -21.70 -8.83 4.76
CA VAL A 801 -20.73 -9.17 3.70
C VAL A 801 -20.18 -7.93 3.00
N ALA A 802 -20.97 -6.86 2.85
CA ALA A 802 -20.45 -5.57 2.38
C ALA A 802 -19.39 -4.99 3.33
N ALA A 803 -19.53 -5.19 4.65
CA ALA A 803 -18.49 -4.81 5.60
C ALA A 803 -17.21 -5.64 5.46
N ILE A 804 -17.32 -6.94 5.21
CA ILE A 804 -16.17 -7.80 4.90
C ILE A 804 -15.47 -7.32 3.62
N ALA A 805 -16.24 -7.01 2.57
CA ALA A 805 -15.69 -6.50 1.31
C ALA A 805 -14.91 -5.18 1.51
N ARG A 806 -15.42 -4.25 2.32
CA ARG A 806 -14.72 -3.00 2.65
C ARG A 806 -13.43 -3.24 3.43
N ASN A 807 -13.42 -4.17 4.38
CA ASN A 807 -12.19 -4.54 5.09
C ASN A 807 -11.16 -5.16 4.14
N ALA A 808 -11.58 -6.06 3.25
CA ALA A 808 -10.70 -6.63 2.23
C ALA A 808 -10.12 -5.55 1.30
N ALA A 809 -10.91 -4.56 0.87
CA ALA A 809 -10.40 -3.45 0.08
C ALA A 809 -9.34 -2.62 0.84
N ALA A 810 -9.55 -2.36 2.13
CA ALA A 810 -8.57 -1.65 2.96
C ALA A 810 -7.27 -2.46 3.15
N GLU A 811 -7.36 -3.78 3.35
CA GLU A 811 -6.19 -4.67 3.41
C GLU A 811 -5.44 -4.68 2.07
N ALA A 812 -6.16 -4.76 0.95
CA ALA A 812 -5.57 -4.71 -0.40
C ALA A 812 -4.80 -3.40 -0.65
N GLU A 813 -5.35 -2.27 -0.22
CA GLU A 813 -4.68 -0.96 -0.31
C GLU A 813 -3.41 -0.92 0.55
N GLU A 814 -3.42 -1.52 1.74
CA GLU A 814 -2.22 -1.65 2.56
C GLU A 814 -1.14 -2.51 1.86
N TYR A 815 -1.51 -3.64 1.25
CA TYR A 815 -0.57 -4.46 0.50
C TYR A 815 0.01 -3.72 -0.71
N ALA A 816 -0.81 -2.98 -1.47
CA ALA A 816 -0.35 -2.17 -2.59
C ALA A 816 0.68 -1.12 -2.14
N ARG A 817 0.44 -0.45 -1.00
CA ARG A 817 1.40 0.51 -0.42
C ARG A 817 2.72 -0.16 -0.03
N ARG A 818 2.68 -1.31 0.67
CA ARG A 818 3.89 -2.08 1.03
C ARG A 818 4.67 -2.55 -0.20
N ALA A 819 3.96 -2.95 -1.26
CA ALA A 819 4.57 -3.32 -2.53
C ALA A 819 5.28 -2.12 -3.19
N SER A 820 4.66 -0.94 -3.17
CA SER A 820 5.28 0.30 -3.65
C SER A 820 6.51 0.71 -2.84
N GLU A 821 6.46 0.59 -1.51
CA GLU A 821 7.61 0.82 -0.63
C GLU A 821 8.76 -0.14 -0.97
N SER A 822 8.46 -1.43 -1.16
CA SER A 822 9.44 -2.44 -1.58
C SER A 822 10.07 -2.09 -2.93
N ALA A 823 9.26 -1.74 -3.93
CA ALA A 823 9.77 -1.33 -5.24
C ALA A 823 10.68 -0.09 -5.18
N ASN A 824 10.34 0.90 -4.33
CA ASN A 824 11.19 2.07 -4.11
C ASN A 824 12.53 1.70 -3.46
N GLU A 825 12.52 0.80 -2.49
CA GLU A 825 13.74 0.28 -1.86
C GLU A 825 14.60 -0.51 -2.87
N ALA A 826 13.99 -1.35 -3.71
CA ALA A 826 14.67 -2.08 -4.78
C ALA A 826 15.34 -1.16 -5.80
N ASN A 827 14.66 -0.07 -6.19
CA ASN A 827 15.23 0.98 -7.03
C ASN A 827 16.44 1.65 -6.36
N GLY A 828 16.37 1.89 -5.05
CA GLY A 828 17.50 2.38 -4.25
C GLY A 828 18.69 1.43 -4.30
N TYR A 829 18.48 0.12 -4.20
CA TYR A 829 19.55 -0.88 -4.36
C TYR A 829 20.11 -0.93 -5.78
N ALA A 830 19.27 -0.84 -6.81
CA ALA A 830 19.73 -0.79 -8.20
C ALA A 830 20.63 0.43 -8.47
N ASP A 831 20.28 1.60 -7.92
CA ASP A 831 21.11 2.81 -8.04
C ASP A 831 22.45 2.68 -7.30
N GLN A 832 22.46 2.08 -6.09
CA GLN A 832 23.70 1.77 -5.36
C GLN A 832 24.59 0.78 -6.12
N ALA A 833 24.00 -0.24 -6.73
CA ALA A 833 24.72 -1.23 -7.52
C ALA A 833 25.34 -0.58 -8.78
N ARG A 834 24.59 0.28 -9.46
CA ARG A 834 25.09 1.07 -10.60
C ARG A 834 26.27 1.96 -10.19
N GLN A 835 26.15 2.68 -9.09
CA GLN A 835 27.25 3.51 -8.58
C GLN A 835 28.50 2.66 -8.26
N SER A 836 28.32 1.47 -7.68
CA SER A 836 29.42 0.54 -7.41
C SER A 836 30.09 0.06 -8.71
N ALA A 837 29.30 -0.27 -9.74
CA ALA A 837 29.83 -0.65 -11.05
C ALA A 837 30.61 0.48 -11.72
N ASP A 838 30.11 1.73 -11.65
CA ASP A 838 30.81 2.90 -12.18
C ASP A 838 32.17 3.12 -11.48
N GLN A 839 32.22 2.99 -10.15
CA GLN A 839 33.46 3.06 -9.37
C GLN A 839 34.44 1.92 -9.70
N ALA A 840 33.94 0.71 -9.90
CA ALA A 840 34.74 -0.44 -10.31
C ALA A 840 35.36 -0.21 -11.70
N GLN A 841 34.58 0.32 -12.64
CA GLN A 841 35.04 0.67 -13.98
C GLN A 841 36.10 1.78 -13.95
N GLU A 842 35.94 2.79 -13.09
CA GLU A 842 36.95 3.83 -12.88
C GLU A 842 38.25 3.22 -12.35
N SER A 843 38.17 2.34 -11.37
CA SER A 843 39.33 1.62 -10.80
C SER A 843 40.04 0.78 -11.88
N ALA A 844 39.29 0.06 -12.71
CA ALA A 844 39.84 -0.71 -13.84
C ALA A 844 40.56 0.18 -14.85
N ASN A 845 40.01 1.36 -15.16
CA ASN A 845 40.64 2.34 -16.05
C ASN A 845 41.97 2.86 -15.47
N GLN A 846 42.00 3.16 -14.17
CA GLN A 846 43.22 3.59 -13.46
C GLN A 846 44.28 2.47 -13.41
N ALA A 847 43.86 1.22 -13.18
CA ALA A 847 44.74 0.06 -13.19
C ALA A 847 45.36 -0.16 -14.58
N ALA A 848 44.56 -0.07 -15.64
CA ALA A 848 45.03 -0.17 -17.02
C ALA A 848 46.04 0.95 -17.38
N GLN A 849 45.80 2.17 -16.90
CA GLN A 849 46.76 3.27 -17.06
C GLN A 849 48.06 2.99 -16.31
N SER A 850 47.98 2.48 -15.08
CA SER A 850 49.14 2.09 -14.28
C SER A 850 49.98 1.02 -14.99
N ALA A 851 49.33 -0.02 -15.49
CA ALA A 851 49.97 -1.09 -16.24
C ALA A 851 50.66 -0.58 -17.52
N LYS A 852 50.04 0.34 -18.26
CA LYS A 852 50.65 1.02 -19.41
C LYS A 852 51.94 1.76 -19.00
N SER A 853 51.91 2.55 -17.94
CA SER A 853 53.10 3.26 -17.45
C SER A 853 54.20 2.31 -16.97
N ALA A 854 53.85 1.17 -16.37
CA ALA A 854 54.81 0.15 -15.96
C ALA A 854 55.51 -0.49 -17.17
N ARG A 855 54.76 -0.80 -18.24
CA ARG A 855 55.32 -1.30 -19.51
C ARG A 855 56.26 -0.29 -20.16
N GLU A 856 55.89 0.98 -20.19
CA GLU A 856 56.76 2.06 -20.70
C GLU A 856 58.07 2.16 -19.91
N ALA A 857 57.99 2.05 -18.57
CA ALA A 857 59.17 2.03 -17.70
C ALA A 857 60.05 0.79 -17.95
N ALA A 858 59.46 -0.39 -18.10
CA ALA A 858 60.17 -1.63 -18.39
C ALA A 858 60.90 -1.58 -19.75
N GLN A 859 60.23 -1.08 -20.80
CA GLN A 859 60.85 -0.85 -22.11
C GLN A 859 62.01 0.14 -22.03
N ALA A 860 61.85 1.23 -21.27
CA ALA A 860 62.94 2.16 -21.02
C ALA A 860 64.11 1.48 -20.31
N ALA A 861 63.86 0.69 -19.27
CA ALA A 861 64.87 -0.07 -18.53
C ALA A 861 65.64 -1.06 -19.43
N GLN A 862 64.95 -1.79 -20.31
CA GLN A 862 65.57 -2.68 -21.29
C GLN A 862 66.49 -1.92 -22.25
N SER A 863 66.04 -0.78 -22.78
CA SER A 863 66.86 0.08 -23.64
C SER A 863 68.13 0.57 -22.92
N GLN A 864 68.00 0.98 -21.65
CA GLN A 864 69.16 1.38 -20.84
C GLN A 864 70.11 0.21 -20.55
N SER A 865 69.58 -0.98 -20.27
CA SER A 865 70.37 -2.21 -20.11
C SER A 865 71.18 -2.55 -21.36
N ALA A 866 70.58 -2.43 -22.56
CA ALA A 866 71.27 -2.61 -23.83
C ALA A 866 72.39 -1.56 -24.03
N ALA A 867 72.11 -0.29 -23.75
CA ALA A 867 73.10 0.79 -23.82
C ALA A 867 74.28 0.59 -22.85
N ALA A 868 74.00 0.09 -21.64
CA ALA A 868 75.01 -0.27 -20.65
C ALA A 868 75.88 -1.44 -21.13
N ALA A 869 75.29 -2.47 -21.72
CA ALA A 869 76.00 -3.61 -22.29
C ALA A 869 76.91 -3.19 -23.46
N HIS A 870 76.43 -2.33 -24.36
CA HIS A 870 77.26 -1.74 -25.42
C HIS A 870 78.44 -0.94 -24.85
N SER A 871 78.21 -0.16 -23.79
CA SER A 871 79.28 0.59 -23.12
C SER A 871 80.31 -0.34 -22.48
N ALA A 872 79.89 -1.41 -21.82
CA ALA A 872 80.79 -2.42 -21.28
C ALA A 872 81.62 -3.13 -22.37
N ALA A 873 81.01 -3.46 -23.51
CA ALA A 873 81.70 -4.05 -24.66
C ALA A 873 82.76 -3.09 -25.23
N ARG A 874 82.43 -1.80 -25.40
CA ARG A 874 83.40 -0.77 -25.80
C ARG A 874 84.55 -0.65 -24.81
N ALA A 875 84.24 -0.59 -23.51
CA ALA A 875 85.26 -0.51 -22.46
C ALA A 875 86.23 -1.70 -22.50
N ASN A 876 85.70 -2.91 -22.72
CA ASN A 876 86.51 -4.13 -22.84
C ASN A 876 87.39 -4.13 -24.09
N SER A 877 86.87 -3.63 -25.23
CA SER A 877 87.65 -3.43 -26.46
C SER A 877 88.80 -2.43 -26.24
N SER A 878 88.53 -1.30 -25.59
CA SER A 878 89.54 -0.32 -25.21
C SER A 878 90.60 -0.92 -24.28
N ALA A 879 90.20 -1.69 -23.27
CA ALA A 879 91.14 -2.39 -22.39
C ALA A 879 92.02 -3.41 -23.15
N ALA A 880 91.46 -4.14 -24.12
CA ALA A 880 92.21 -5.04 -24.97
C ALA A 880 93.22 -4.29 -25.87
N GLN A 881 92.82 -3.13 -26.41
CA GLN A 881 93.72 -2.26 -27.17
C GLN A 881 94.84 -1.68 -26.31
N ALA A 882 94.54 -1.29 -25.07
CA ALA A 882 95.52 -0.81 -24.10
C ALA A 882 96.54 -1.91 -23.76
N ARG A 883 96.08 -3.16 -23.55
CA ARG A 883 96.95 -4.33 -23.34
C ARG A 883 97.88 -4.57 -24.53
N ARG A 884 97.34 -4.59 -25.76
CA ARG A 884 98.17 -4.72 -26.98
C ARG A 884 99.21 -3.61 -27.09
N SER A 885 98.83 -2.38 -26.76
CA SER A 885 99.74 -1.23 -26.75
C SER A 885 100.85 -1.40 -25.71
N ALA A 886 100.51 -1.82 -24.48
CA ALA A 886 101.48 -2.10 -23.43
C ALA A 886 102.45 -3.23 -23.80
N SER A 887 101.96 -4.34 -24.36
CA SER A 887 102.80 -5.44 -24.86
C SER A 887 103.74 -4.97 -25.97
N SER A 888 103.23 -4.17 -26.93
CA SER A 888 104.05 -3.57 -27.99
C SER A 888 105.11 -2.63 -27.42
N ALA A 889 104.77 -1.81 -26.42
CA ALA A 889 105.72 -0.92 -25.75
C ALA A 889 106.82 -1.71 -25.01
N SER A 890 106.46 -2.79 -24.32
CA SER A 890 107.39 -3.68 -23.64
C SER A 890 108.35 -4.38 -24.61
N ALA A 891 107.83 -4.84 -25.75
CA ALA A 891 108.66 -5.42 -26.81
C ALA A 891 109.66 -4.38 -27.37
N SER A 892 109.21 -3.14 -27.60
CA SER A 892 110.10 -2.04 -27.99
C SER A 892 111.14 -1.71 -26.92
N ALA A 893 110.79 -1.71 -25.63
CA ALA A 893 111.75 -1.52 -24.55
C ALA A 893 112.81 -2.63 -24.50
N ALA A 894 112.41 -3.89 -24.72
CA ALA A 894 113.33 -5.02 -24.82
C ALA A 894 114.27 -4.88 -26.03
N GLN A 895 113.74 -4.47 -27.19
CA GLN A 895 114.52 -4.21 -28.39
C GLN A 895 115.53 -3.08 -28.18
N ALA A 896 115.12 -1.96 -27.55
CA ALA A 896 115.99 -0.85 -27.21
C ALA A 896 117.12 -1.27 -26.25
N ARG A 897 116.82 -2.14 -25.30
CA ARG A 897 117.81 -2.69 -24.36
C ARG A 897 118.81 -3.60 -25.06
N ALA A 898 118.35 -4.48 -25.95
CA ALA A 898 119.23 -5.32 -26.76
C ALA A 898 120.17 -4.46 -27.64
N ALA A 899 119.64 -3.40 -28.26
CA ALA A 899 120.43 -2.45 -29.03
C ALA A 899 121.48 -1.72 -28.18
N ALA A 900 121.12 -1.25 -26.98
CA ALA A 900 122.07 -0.61 -26.07
C ALA A 900 123.18 -1.55 -25.57
N ILE A 901 122.90 -2.86 -25.44
CA ILE A 901 123.90 -3.89 -25.12
C ILE A 901 124.83 -4.10 -26.30
N ALA A 902 124.28 -4.25 -27.52
CA ALA A 902 125.07 -4.41 -28.75
C ALA A 902 125.99 -3.20 -28.99
N ALA A 903 125.48 -1.98 -28.78
CA ALA A 903 126.29 -0.77 -28.83
C ALA A 903 127.50 -0.84 -27.87
N GLY A 904 127.28 -1.33 -26.65
CA GLY A 904 128.31 -1.48 -25.62
C GLY A 904 129.44 -2.42 -26.06
N GLN A 905 129.09 -3.57 -26.65
CA GLN A 905 130.07 -4.53 -27.17
C GLN A 905 130.94 -3.92 -28.29
N SER A 906 130.38 -3.06 -29.14
CA SER A 906 131.13 -2.38 -30.19
C SER A 906 132.09 -1.32 -29.64
N ALA A 907 131.71 -0.60 -28.58
CA ALA A 907 132.60 0.33 -27.90
C ALA A 907 133.75 -0.39 -27.15
N ASP A 908 133.50 -1.58 -26.60
CA ASP A 908 134.54 -2.39 -25.97
C ASP A 908 135.61 -2.83 -27.00
N LYS A 909 135.19 -3.18 -28.23
CA LYS A 909 136.13 -3.44 -29.34
C LYS A 909 136.97 -2.21 -29.69
N ALA A 910 136.35 -1.03 -29.74
CA ALA A 910 137.05 0.24 -29.98
C ALA A 910 138.08 0.58 -28.89
N ALA A 911 137.75 0.31 -27.63
CA ALA A 911 138.64 0.52 -26.50
C ALA A 911 139.83 -0.46 -26.52
N ALA A 912 139.61 -1.73 -26.86
CA ALA A 912 140.68 -2.71 -27.02
C ALA A 912 141.68 -2.30 -28.12
N ALA A 913 141.19 -1.79 -29.24
CA ALA A 913 142.01 -1.25 -30.33
C ALA A 913 142.89 -0.07 -29.87
N LEU A 914 142.35 0.83 -29.04
CA LEU A 914 143.12 1.94 -28.48
C LEU A 914 144.27 1.49 -27.56
N VAL A 915 144.01 0.49 -26.71
CA VAL A 915 145.04 -0.08 -25.80
C VAL A 915 146.14 -0.75 -26.60
N GLY A 916 145.78 -1.56 -27.60
CA GLY A 916 146.76 -2.22 -28.46
C GLY A 916 147.67 -1.23 -29.23
N ALA A 917 147.18 -0.04 -29.58
CA ALA A 917 147.99 0.99 -30.24
C ALA A 917 149.05 1.59 -29.30
N MET A 918 148.72 1.79 -28.02
CA MET A 918 149.64 2.34 -27.01
C MET A 918 150.80 1.39 -26.70
N GLU A 919 150.53 0.10 -26.58
CA GLU A 919 151.56 -0.90 -26.27
C GLU A 919 152.65 -0.98 -27.35
N HIS A 920 152.25 -0.85 -28.62
CA HIS A 920 153.19 -0.86 -29.75
C HIS A 920 154.16 0.34 -29.72
N MET A 921 153.65 1.54 -29.44
CA MET A 921 154.45 2.77 -29.34
C MET A 921 155.51 2.67 -28.23
N LEU A 922 155.14 2.15 -27.06
CA LEU A 922 156.04 2.01 -25.90
C LEU A 922 157.19 1.02 -26.13
N ASN A 923 156.97 -0.03 -26.93
CA ASN A 923 158.01 -1.02 -27.23
C ASN A 923 159.10 -0.48 -28.17
N LEU A 924 158.76 0.37 -29.14
CA LEU A 924 159.72 0.96 -30.07
C LEU A 924 160.72 1.89 -29.35
N GLN A 925 160.26 2.64 -28.34
CA GLN A 925 161.09 3.60 -27.60
C GLN A 925 162.24 2.94 -26.81
N LYS A 926 162.04 1.71 -26.31
CA LYS A 926 163.08 0.97 -25.57
C LYS A 926 164.25 0.50 -26.43
N GLN A 927 164.01 0.20 -27.71
CA GLN A 927 165.04 -0.40 -28.58
C GLN A 927 166.10 0.61 -29.03
N GLU A 928 165.80 1.91 -29.03
CA GLU A 928 166.72 2.96 -29.51
C GLU A 928 167.80 3.36 -28.47
N GLU A 929 167.55 3.19 -27.17
CA GLU A 929 168.48 3.61 -26.10
C GLU A 929 169.65 2.63 -25.87
N GLU A 930 169.48 1.34 -26.16
CA GLU A 930 170.51 0.31 -25.93
C GLU A 930 171.70 0.39 -26.90
N ALA A 931 171.50 0.95 -28.11
CA ALA A 931 172.54 1.02 -29.15
C ALA A 931 173.65 2.06 -28.89
N ARG A 932 173.40 3.08 -28.05
CA ARG A 932 174.35 4.19 -27.78
C ARG A 932 175.47 3.86 -26.77
N ARG A 933 175.38 2.78 -25.98
CA ARG A 933 176.30 2.51 -24.84
C ARG A 933 177.60 1.73 -25.15
N LYS A 934 177.90 1.33 -26.40
CA LYS A 934 179.01 0.38 -26.73
C LYS A 934 180.36 0.96 -27.24
N LYS A 935 180.63 2.29 -27.28
CA LYS A 935 181.71 2.85 -28.13
C LYS A 935 182.86 3.72 -27.52
N ALA A 936 183.15 3.79 -26.21
CA ALA A 936 184.29 4.62 -25.72
C ALA A 936 184.94 4.17 -24.37
N ALA A 937 186.23 3.79 -24.37
CA ALA A 937 187.11 3.64 -23.17
C ALA A 937 188.64 3.66 -23.51
N GLU A 938 189.33 4.82 -23.43
CA GLU A 938 190.82 5.01 -23.31
C GLU A 938 191.19 6.48 -22.88
N GLN A 939 191.95 6.65 -21.76
CA GLN A 939 192.69 7.82 -21.16
C GLN A 939 192.03 9.01 -20.32
N PRO A 940 192.74 9.63 -19.30
CA PRO A 940 192.25 10.40 -18.10
C PRO A 940 192.79 11.89 -17.95
N PRO A 941 192.75 12.66 -16.80
CA PRO A 941 191.74 12.99 -15.74
C PRO A 941 191.43 14.53 -15.56
N GLY A 942 190.37 14.93 -14.81
CA GLY A 942 190.14 16.33 -14.34
C GLY A 942 188.72 16.67 -13.81
N GLN A 943 188.62 17.13 -12.54
CA GLN A 943 187.44 17.41 -11.67
C GLN A 943 186.79 18.83 -11.86
N PRO A 944 185.82 19.32 -11.02
CA PRO A 944 184.50 18.84 -10.53
C PRO A 944 183.39 19.95 -10.64
N VAL A 945 182.31 19.85 -9.83
CA VAL A 945 181.31 20.88 -9.35
C VAL A 945 179.86 20.57 -9.79
N GLU A 946 178.78 20.54 -8.99
CA GLU A 946 178.51 20.55 -7.54
C GLU A 946 176.97 20.44 -7.35
N ARG A 947 176.48 19.81 -6.27
CA ARG A 947 175.04 19.76 -5.93
C ARG A 947 174.64 21.03 -5.16
N LYS A 948 173.47 21.61 -5.49
CA LYS A 948 172.98 22.87 -4.92
C LYS A 948 172.64 22.74 -3.40
N PRO A 949 172.85 23.79 -2.56
CA PRO A 949 172.89 23.69 -1.09
C PRO A 949 171.57 23.56 -0.32
N TRP A 950 170.40 23.70 -0.95
CA TRP A 950 169.10 23.77 -0.24
C TRP A 950 168.46 22.42 0.11
N ALA A 951 168.93 21.31 -0.49
CA ALA A 951 168.36 19.98 -0.25
C ALA A 951 168.64 19.44 1.17
N LEU A 952 169.71 19.91 1.83
CA LEU A 952 170.02 19.52 3.21
C LEU A 952 169.22 20.32 4.25
N ASP A 953 168.77 21.54 3.89
CA ASP A 953 168.00 22.43 4.79
C ASP A 953 166.50 22.09 4.81
N GLN A 954 165.94 21.54 3.71
CA GLN A 954 164.55 21.09 3.65
C GLN A 954 164.29 19.94 4.64
N GLU A 955 165.15 18.92 4.63
CA GLU A 955 165.02 17.76 5.52
C GLU A 955 165.09 18.16 7.01
N ASN A 956 165.89 19.18 7.33
CA ASN A 956 165.97 19.74 8.69
C ASN A 956 164.72 20.53 9.11
N ILE A 957 164.12 21.33 8.21
CA ILE A 957 162.89 22.09 8.51
C ILE A 957 161.69 21.15 8.66
N GLU A 958 161.61 20.09 7.85
CA GLU A 958 160.58 19.04 7.96
C GLU A 958 160.70 18.29 9.29
N MET A 959 161.92 17.97 9.75
CA MET A 959 162.15 17.38 11.08
C MET A 959 161.68 18.29 12.23
N GLU A 960 162.00 19.58 12.18
CA GLU A 960 161.59 20.54 13.22
C GLU A 960 160.08 20.78 13.24
N LEU A 961 159.42 20.82 12.08
CA LEU A 961 157.96 20.95 12.01
C LEU A 961 157.26 19.69 12.51
N ALA A 962 157.77 18.49 12.20
CA ALA A 962 157.23 17.25 12.77
C ALA A 962 157.30 17.27 14.31
N GLU A 963 158.42 17.73 14.88
CA GLU A 963 158.58 17.85 16.34
C GLU A 963 157.64 18.91 16.97
N LYS A 964 157.44 20.06 16.31
CA LYS A 964 156.52 21.14 16.73
C LYS A 964 155.08 20.66 16.92
N TYR A 965 154.63 19.69 16.13
CA TYR A 965 153.28 19.11 16.20
C TYR A 965 153.27 17.71 16.86
N HIS A 966 154.31 17.38 17.62
CA HIS A 966 154.47 16.14 18.40
C HIS A 966 154.46 14.83 17.56
N TYR A 967 154.95 14.89 16.33
CA TYR A 967 155.23 13.72 15.48
C TYR A 967 156.73 13.40 15.47
N GLN A 968 157.08 12.13 15.17
CA GLN A 968 158.49 11.76 15.08
C GLN A 968 159.19 12.50 13.92
N PRO A 969 160.44 12.97 14.10
CA PRO A 969 161.11 13.86 13.14
C PRO A 969 161.13 13.38 11.68
N LYS A 970 161.06 12.06 11.42
CA LYS A 970 161.07 11.49 10.05
C LYS A 970 159.67 11.13 9.50
N GLU A 971 158.59 11.51 10.17
CA GLU A 971 157.20 11.18 9.77
C GLU A 971 156.40 12.40 9.26
N PHE A 972 157.07 13.46 8.78
CA PHE A 972 156.40 14.68 8.28
C PHE A 972 155.38 14.39 7.16
N GLU A 973 155.70 13.53 6.18
CA GLU A 973 154.74 13.10 5.13
C GLU A 973 153.49 12.40 5.69
N LYS A 974 153.65 11.67 6.80
CA LYS A 974 152.55 10.97 7.49
C LYS A 974 151.68 11.97 8.25
N MET A 975 152.30 12.98 8.87
CA MET A 975 151.64 14.09 9.58
C MET A 975 150.75 14.91 8.63
N ILE A 976 151.20 15.21 7.41
CA ILE A 976 150.43 15.98 6.41
C ILE A 976 149.49 15.12 5.54
N SER A 977 149.37 13.82 5.81
CA SER A 977 148.46 12.89 5.12
C SER A 977 146.99 13.10 5.54
N ILE A 978 146.06 12.50 4.77
CA ILE A 978 144.60 12.68 4.94
C ILE A 978 144.07 12.32 6.34
N TYR A 979 144.80 11.51 7.11
CA TYR A 979 144.34 10.98 8.40
C TYR A 979 145.12 11.49 9.63
N GLY A 980 146.13 12.34 9.44
CA GLY A 980 147.05 12.77 10.52
C GLY A 980 146.57 13.98 11.33
N LEU A 981 146.43 15.13 10.68
CA LEU A 981 146.04 16.40 11.34
C LEU A 981 144.73 16.97 10.78
N PRO A 982 143.95 17.71 11.60
CA PRO A 982 142.81 18.49 11.13
C PRO A 982 143.20 19.43 9.97
N GLN A 983 142.33 19.58 8.98
CA GLN A 983 142.64 20.25 7.70
C GLN A 983 143.22 21.67 7.85
N ALA A 984 142.76 22.45 8.83
CA ALA A 984 143.26 23.79 9.10
C ALA A 984 144.74 23.79 9.58
N VAL A 985 145.12 22.80 10.37
CA VAL A 985 146.49 22.68 10.95
C VAL A 985 147.46 22.13 9.90
N ARG A 986 147.00 21.23 9.02
CA ARG A 986 147.79 20.79 7.85
C ARG A 986 148.18 21.95 6.94
N TRP A 987 147.24 22.87 6.73
CA TRP A 987 147.46 24.07 5.95
C TRP A 987 148.50 25.00 6.58
N GLU A 988 148.45 25.17 7.89
CA GLU A 988 149.39 26.00 8.64
C GLU A 988 150.81 25.42 8.60
N ALA A 989 150.96 24.10 8.76
CA ALA A 989 152.25 23.40 8.68
C ALA A 989 152.90 23.47 7.28
N LEU A 990 152.09 23.35 6.21
CA LEU A 990 152.58 23.50 4.83
C LEU A 990 153.00 24.94 4.50
N MET A 991 152.22 25.93 4.94
CA MET A 991 152.60 27.34 4.74
C MET A 991 153.84 27.73 5.56
N GLU A 992 154.04 27.14 6.75
CA GLU A 992 155.23 27.41 7.53
C GLU A 992 156.49 26.75 6.94
N LEU A 993 156.37 25.56 6.35
CA LEU A 993 157.43 24.95 5.54
C LEU A 993 157.82 25.86 4.36
N GLU A 994 156.82 26.34 3.62
CA GLU A 994 157.00 27.25 2.48
C GLU A 994 157.64 28.58 2.90
N ASN A 995 157.14 29.22 3.97
CA ASN A 995 157.68 30.48 4.48
C ASN A 995 159.12 30.35 4.99
N ARG A 996 159.46 29.24 5.68
CA ARG A 996 160.81 29.04 6.22
C ARG A 996 161.83 28.72 5.13
N LEU A 997 161.45 27.96 4.11
CA LEU A 997 162.29 27.70 2.93
C LEU A 997 162.48 28.97 2.10
N CYS A 998 161.43 29.77 1.90
CA CYS A 998 161.49 31.03 1.16
C CYS A 998 162.24 32.16 1.91
N ALA A 999 162.24 32.14 3.25
CA ALA A 999 163.04 33.07 4.06
C ALA A 999 164.55 32.76 4.03
N LYS A 1000 164.94 31.48 3.96
CA LYS A 1000 166.34 31.05 3.84
C LYS A 1000 166.89 31.15 2.41
N PHE A 1001 166.05 31.01 1.38
CA PHE A 1001 166.46 31.01 -0.04
C PHE A 1001 165.55 31.89 -0.93
N PRO A 1002 165.67 33.23 -0.85
CA PRO A 1002 164.72 34.16 -1.48
C PRO A 1002 164.66 34.10 -3.02
N GLY A 1003 165.68 33.53 -3.68
CA GLY A 1003 165.80 33.47 -5.14
C GLY A 1003 165.17 32.26 -5.82
N ASN A 1004 164.66 31.27 -5.07
CA ASN A 1004 164.26 29.97 -5.61
C ASN A 1004 162.78 29.59 -5.39
N CYS A 1005 161.92 30.50 -4.91
CA CYS A 1005 160.52 30.19 -4.61
C CYS A 1005 159.64 29.93 -5.86
N GLU A 1006 160.07 30.31 -7.07
CA GLU A 1006 159.40 29.89 -8.31
C GLU A 1006 159.77 28.46 -8.76
N GLU A 1007 160.94 27.93 -8.36
CA GLU A 1007 161.39 26.57 -8.76
C GLU A 1007 160.75 25.43 -7.94
N ILE A 1008 160.05 25.73 -6.84
CA ILE A 1008 159.39 24.73 -5.97
C ILE A 1008 157.89 24.53 -6.34
N ASN A 1009 157.36 25.36 -7.25
CA ASN A 1009 156.04 25.38 -7.90
C ASN A 1009 154.95 24.40 -7.40
N LEU A 1010 154.52 24.57 -6.14
CA LEU A 1010 153.28 24.03 -5.58
C LEU A 1010 152.16 25.06 -5.78
N GLN A 1011 151.58 25.14 -7.00
CA GLN A 1011 150.39 25.98 -7.22
C GLN A 1011 149.08 25.20 -7.01
N MET A 1012 148.36 25.58 -5.96
CA MET A 1012 146.93 25.34 -5.80
C MET A 1012 146.13 26.37 -6.61
N ALA A 1013 145.36 25.92 -7.59
CA ALA A 1013 144.40 26.79 -8.28
C ALA A 1013 143.18 27.06 -7.40
N ASP A 1014 143.05 28.32 -6.99
CA ASP A 1014 142.01 28.90 -6.15
C ASP A 1014 140.83 29.45 -7.00
N ARG A 1015 139.61 29.45 -6.42
CA ARG A 1015 138.44 30.33 -6.73
C ARG A 1015 137.64 30.14 -8.04
N GLY A 1016 136.97 28.99 -8.21
CA GLY A 1016 135.89 28.81 -9.22
C GLY A 1016 134.61 28.22 -8.62
N LEU A 1017 133.45 28.54 -9.20
CA LEU A 1017 132.19 27.82 -8.91
C LEU A 1017 132.24 26.47 -9.61
N TRP A 1018 131.75 25.42 -8.99
CA TRP A 1018 131.75 24.06 -9.53
C TRP A 1018 130.34 23.50 -9.55
N LEU A 1019 130.02 22.75 -10.59
CA LEU A 1019 128.83 21.92 -10.65
C LEU A 1019 129.25 20.47 -10.44
N VAL A 1020 128.62 19.79 -9.49
CA VAL A 1020 129.03 18.44 -9.08
C VAL A 1020 127.85 17.49 -9.10
N SER A 1021 128.06 16.30 -9.68
CA SER A 1021 127.08 15.22 -9.65
C SER A 1021 127.75 13.91 -9.24
N SER A 1022 127.41 13.43 -8.03
CA SER A 1022 127.97 12.21 -7.42
C SER A 1022 127.13 10.96 -7.71
N ASN A 1023 125.81 11.11 -7.93
CA ASN A 1023 124.90 9.99 -8.18
C ASN A 1023 124.30 10.01 -9.59
N GLY A 1024 124.07 8.81 -10.13
CA GLY A 1024 123.52 8.59 -11.47
C GLY A 1024 124.54 8.12 -12.52
N PRO A 1025 124.08 7.63 -13.68
CA PRO A 1025 124.93 7.22 -14.80
C PRO A 1025 125.61 8.44 -15.45
N MET A 1026 126.85 8.32 -15.93
CA MET A 1026 127.64 9.46 -16.43
C MET A 1026 126.95 10.33 -17.49
N ALA A 1027 126.12 9.75 -18.36
CA ALA A 1027 125.31 10.50 -19.33
C ALA A 1027 124.21 11.34 -18.65
N GLY A 1028 123.54 10.77 -17.65
CA GLY A 1028 122.56 11.49 -16.83
C GLY A 1028 123.19 12.57 -15.97
N LYS A 1029 124.39 12.32 -15.44
CA LYS A 1029 125.22 13.33 -14.76
C LYS A 1029 125.54 14.49 -15.69
N LYS A 1030 125.99 14.20 -16.92
CA LYS A 1030 126.34 15.23 -17.91
C LYS A 1030 125.12 16.03 -18.37
N GLU A 1031 123.99 15.39 -18.65
CA GLU A 1031 122.73 16.06 -19.05
C GLU A 1031 122.17 16.93 -17.92
N LEU A 1032 122.19 16.43 -16.67
CA LEU A 1032 121.79 17.21 -15.49
C LEU A 1032 122.73 18.39 -15.24
N LEU A 1033 124.04 18.21 -15.37
CA LEU A 1033 125.03 19.29 -15.21
C LEU A 1033 124.95 20.33 -16.35
N GLU A 1034 124.59 19.93 -17.57
CA GLU A 1034 124.31 20.85 -18.69
C GLU A 1034 123.01 21.64 -18.46
N ALA A 1035 121.94 21.00 -17.98
CA ALA A 1035 120.69 21.68 -17.64
C ALA A 1035 120.86 22.65 -16.44
N MET A 1036 121.65 22.27 -15.43
CA MET A 1036 122.03 23.16 -14.32
C MET A 1036 122.92 24.32 -14.78
N ARG A 1037 123.85 24.07 -15.72
CA ARG A 1037 124.66 25.13 -16.35
C ARG A 1037 123.78 26.11 -17.12
N ASP A 1038 122.77 25.63 -17.86
CA ASP A 1038 121.81 26.47 -18.58
C ASP A 1038 120.92 27.27 -17.63
N GLY A 1039 120.56 26.70 -16.48
CA GLY A 1039 119.87 27.41 -15.40
C GLY A 1039 120.74 28.51 -14.79
N LEU A 1040 121.99 28.23 -14.46
CA LEU A 1040 122.95 29.21 -13.95
C LEU A 1040 123.21 30.33 -14.96
N ASN A 1041 123.38 30.00 -16.24
CA ASN A 1041 123.54 31.00 -17.30
C ASN A 1041 122.30 31.89 -17.43
N TRP A 1042 121.08 31.35 -17.28
CA TRP A 1042 119.84 32.14 -17.30
C TRP A 1042 119.72 33.06 -16.08
N VAL A 1043 119.99 32.54 -14.88
CA VAL A 1043 119.99 33.34 -13.64
C VAL A 1043 121.02 34.48 -13.72
N MET A 1044 122.22 34.20 -14.23
CA MET A 1044 123.30 35.19 -14.39
C MET A 1044 123.05 36.21 -15.51
N ALA A 1045 122.36 35.84 -16.59
CA ALA A 1045 122.03 36.73 -17.70
C ALA A 1045 120.89 37.73 -17.40
N SER A 1046 120.14 37.52 -16.31
CA SER A 1046 118.96 38.32 -15.97
C SER A 1046 119.25 39.73 -15.40
N LYS A 1047 120.51 40.07 -15.08
CA LYS A 1047 120.92 41.30 -14.34
C LYS A 1047 120.21 41.50 -12.97
N ARG A 1048 119.65 40.44 -12.37
CA ARG A 1048 118.88 40.49 -11.10
C ARG A 1048 119.68 40.10 -9.85
N SER A 1049 121.00 40.23 -9.87
CA SER A 1049 121.90 39.77 -8.78
C SER A 1049 121.54 40.34 -7.40
N LYS A 1050 120.97 41.54 -7.33
CA LYS A 1050 120.50 42.17 -6.08
C LYS A 1050 119.13 41.65 -5.62
N ASP A 1051 118.26 41.27 -6.55
CA ASP A 1051 116.92 40.73 -6.26
C ASP A 1051 117.00 39.27 -5.79
N ILE A 1052 117.91 38.48 -6.37
CA ILE A 1052 118.13 37.06 -6.02
C ILE A 1052 118.49 36.87 -4.53
N LEU A 1053 119.29 37.78 -3.97
CA LEU A 1053 119.62 37.80 -2.55
C LEU A 1053 118.46 38.32 -1.68
N ASN A 1054 117.62 39.20 -2.22
CA ASN A 1054 116.49 39.78 -1.49
C ASN A 1054 115.28 38.84 -1.39
N ASP A 1055 115.02 38.06 -2.44
CA ASP A 1055 113.87 37.16 -2.57
C ASP A 1055 114.06 35.82 -1.83
N ASN A 1056 115.29 35.44 -1.53
CA ASN A 1056 115.63 34.12 -0.99
C ASN A 1056 116.28 34.14 0.42
N LEU A 1057 116.61 35.31 0.97
CA LEU A 1057 117.18 35.45 2.33
C LEU A 1057 116.22 36.19 3.26
N SER A 1058 116.14 35.74 4.52
CA SER A 1058 115.45 36.49 5.58
C SER A 1058 116.27 37.73 6.00
N GLU A 1059 115.62 38.75 6.56
CA GLU A 1059 116.30 39.96 7.04
C GLU A 1059 117.40 39.67 8.08
N THR A 1060 117.24 38.61 8.88
CA THR A 1060 118.24 38.13 9.83
C THR A 1060 119.49 37.57 9.15
N ALA A 1061 119.33 36.86 8.02
CA ALA A 1061 120.45 36.35 7.22
C ALA A 1061 121.19 37.48 6.48
N LYS A 1062 120.44 38.48 5.97
CA LYS A 1062 121.02 39.68 5.35
C LYS A 1062 121.83 40.51 6.34
N ARG A 1063 121.42 40.56 7.61
CA ARG A 1063 122.17 41.22 8.70
C ARG A 1063 123.48 40.50 9.03
N ARG A 1064 123.45 39.16 9.15
CA ARG A 1064 124.67 38.34 9.36
C ARG A 1064 125.68 38.42 8.20
N MET A 1065 125.22 38.54 6.95
CA MET A 1065 126.11 38.76 5.80
C MET A 1065 126.87 40.09 5.83
N LYS A 1066 126.30 41.13 6.46
CA LYS A 1066 126.99 42.43 6.65
C LYS A 1066 128.01 42.39 7.79
N GLU A 1067 127.80 41.51 8.77
CA GLU A 1067 128.64 41.37 9.96
C GLU A 1067 129.82 40.39 9.75
N ASP A 1068 129.68 39.36 8.89
CA ASP A 1068 130.76 38.43 8.52
C ASP A 1068 130.85 38.24 7.00
N ARG A 1069 131.93 38.76 6.41
CA ARG A 1069 132.19 38.68 4.97
C ARG A 1069 132.44 37.24 4.49
N SER A 1070 132.83 36.31 5.37
CA SER A 1070 133.11 34.91 5.00
C SER A 1070 131.85 34.13 4.63
N LEU A 1071 130.72 34.45 5.27
CA LEU A 1071 129.42 33.81 5.03
C LEU A 1071 128.77 34.22 3.71
N THR A 1072 129.26 35.27 3.06
CA THR A 1072 128.71 35.81 1.80
C THR A 1072 128.70 34.75 0.70
N ARG A 1073 129.71 33.87 0.65
CA ARG A 1073 129.83 32.82 -0.38
C ARG A 1073 128.85 31.67 -0.19
N ASP A 1074 128.59 31.28 1.06
CA ASP A 1074 127.64 30.21 1.39
C ASP A 1074 126.20 30.66 1.17
N PHE A 1075 125.86 31.91 1.49
CA PHE A 1075 124.55 32.48 1.19
C PHE A 1075 124.33 32.69 -0.31
N LEU A 1076 125.34 33.12 -1.08
CA LEU A 1076 125.24 33.20 -2.54
C LEU A 1076 125.05 31.82 -3.18
N ARG A 1077 125.73 30.78 -2.68
CA ARG A 1077 125.57 29.41 -3.16
C ARG A 1077 124.13 28.93 -3.01
N THR A 1078 123.54 29.09 -1.82
CA THR A 1078 122.16 28.66 -1.55
C THR A 1078 121.13 29.48 -2.35
N ALA A 1079 121.33 30.79 -2.51
CA ALA A 1079 120.43 31.63 -3.30
C ALA A 1079 120.47 31.32 -4.81
N LEU A 1080 121.66 31.04 -5.37
CA LEU A 1080 121.81 30.61 -6.76
C LEU A 1080 121.19 29.22 -6.99
N GLN A 1081 121.36 28.30 -6.05
CA GLN A 1081 120.74 26.97 -6.12
C GLN A 1081 119.22 27.08 -6.21
N LEU A 1082 118.56 27.83 -5.31
CA LEU A 1082 117.10 28.00 -5.28
C LEU A 1082 116.52 28.66 -6.54
N GLU A 1083 117.23 29.60 -7.15
CA GLU A 1083 116.76 30.23 -8.41
C GLU A 1083 116.91 29.31 -9.62
N VAL A 1084 117.97 28.51 -9.66
CA VAL A 1084 118.11 27.44 -10.65
C VAL A 1084 117.00 26.40 -10.45
N GLU A 1085 116.66 26.07 -9.21
CA GLU A 1085 115.55 25.17 -8.89
C GLU A 1085 114.19 25.71 -9.38
N LYS A 1086 113.91 27.01 -9.19
CA LYS A 1086 112.71 27.67 -9.74
C LYS A 1086 112.69 27.66 -11.26
N TYR A 1087 113.82 27.96 -11.90
CA TYR A 1087 113.96 27.89 -13.36
C TYR A 1087 113.72 26.48 -13.89
N MET A 1088 114.32 25.47 -13.25
CA MET A 1088 114.20 24.07 -13.64
C MET A 1088 112.75 23.57 -13.49
N LYS A 1089 112.07 23.94 -12.40
CA LYS A 1089 110.64 23.64 -12.20
C LYS A 1089 109.75 24.32 -13.25
N THR A 1090 110.05 25.57 -13.61
CA THR A 1090 109.27 26.35 -14.58
C THR A 1090 109.48 25.87 -16.01
N LYS A 1091 110.72 25.54 -16.39
CA LYS A 1091 111.09 25.16 -17.76
C LYS A 1091 110.86 23.67 -18.06
N PHE A 1092 110.97 22.80 -17.05
CA PHE A 1092 110.98 21.34 -17.24
C PHE A 1092 109.94 20.57 -16.40
N GLY A 1093 109.10 21.24 -15.59
CA GLY A 1093 108.00 20.62 -14.86
C GLY A 1093 108.44 19.55 -13.84
N ASP A 1094 107.62 18.52 -13.63
CA ASP A 1094 107.84 17.46 -12.62
C ASP A 1094 109.01 16.50 -12.93
N ARG A 1095 109.75 16.71 -14.04
CA ARG A 1095 110.91 15.88 -14.42
C ARG A 1095 112.01 15.97 -13.39
N PHE A 1096 112.29 17.16 -12.89
CA PHE A 1096 113.29 17.37 -11.84
C PHE A 1096 112.56 17.57 -10.50
N ARG A 1097 112.91 16.76 -9.52
CA ARG A 1097 112.45 16.91 -8.14
C ARG A 1097 113.50 17.63 -7.32
N LEU A 1098 113.00 18.42 -6.37
CA LEU A 1098 113.80 19.18 -5.44
C LEU A 1098 113.74 18.47 -4.10
N ASP A 1099 114.90 18.08 -3.58
CA ASP A 1099 115.01 17.40 -2.31
C ASP A 1099 116.30 17.86 -1.61
N GLY A 1100 116.16 18.55 -0.47
CA GLY A 1100 117.27 18.87 0.43
C GLY A 1100 118.44 19.68 -0.14
N GLY A 1101 118.23 20.55 -1.13
CA GLY A 1101 119.29 21.36 -1.75
C GLY A 1101 120.04 20.65 -2.89
N LEU A 1102 119.51 19.53 -3.39
CA LEU A 1102 119.98 18.83 -4.58
C LEU A 1102 118.91 18.86 -5.68
N VAL A 1103 119.34 19.03 -6.93
CA VAL A 1103 118.46 18.85 -8.08
C VAL A 1103 118.49 17.39 -8.48
N TYR A 1104 117.36 16.71 -8.33
CA TYR A 1104 117.21 15.29 -8.66
C TYR A 1104 116.47 15.12 -9.98
N ASP A 1105 117.14 14.55 -10.98
CA ASP A 1105 116.45 14.15 -12.20
C ASP A 1105 115.72 12.83 -11.97
N SER A 1106 114.40 12.90 -11.87
CA SER A 1106 113.57 11.70 -11.67
C SER A 1106 113.67 10.71 -12.82
N VAL A 1107 114.11 11.16 -14.00
CA VAL A 1107 114.27 10.39 -15.24
C VAL A 1107 115.65 9.74 -15.29
N THR A 1108 116.74 10.49 -15.11
CA THR A 1108 118.10 9.91 -15.17
C THR A 1108 118.60 9.32 -13.84
N LYS A 1109 117.85 9.51 -12.74
CA LYS A 1109 118.23 9.12 -11.37
C LYS A 1109 119.57 9.72 -10.92
N SER A 1110 119.91 10.87 -11.49
CA SER A 1110 121.13 11.61 -11.17
C SER A 1110 120.79 12.75 -10.23
N SER A 1111 121.71 13.10 -9.33
CA SER A 1111 121.59 14.27 -8.46
C SER A 1111 122.78 15.19 -8.65
N ALA A 1112 122.57 16.50 -8.60
CA ALA A 1112 123.64 17.48 -8.78
C ALA A 1112 123.45 18.72 -7.90
N GLU A 1113 124.57 19.38 -7.58
CA GLU A 1113 124.66 20.58 -6.75
C GLU A 1113 125.68 21.59 -7.29
N VAL A 1114 125.57 22.83 -6.79
CA VAL A 1114 126.54 23.91 -6.99
C VAL A 1114 127.46 24.00 -5.75
N THR A 1115 128.77 23.95 -5.92
CA THR A 1115 129.77 24.03 -4.84
C THR A 1115 130.96 24.93 -5.19
N TRP A 1116 131.73 25.37 -4.19
CA TRP A 1116 132.94 26.18 -4.38
C TRP A 1116 134.25 25.38 -4.21
N GLN A 1117 134.16 24.06 -3.98
CA GLN A 1117 135.30 23.19 -3.69
C GLN A 1117 135.48 22.12 -4.80
N GLY A 1118 136.69 22.01 -5.36
CA GLY A 1118 137.07 20.96 -6.31
C GLY A 1118 138.18 20.07 -5.75
N LEU A 1119 137.95 18.77 -5.64
CA LEU A 1119 138.96 17.77 -5.24
C LEU A 1119 138.81 16.53 -6.13
N VAL A 1120 139.89 16.12 -6.79
CA VAL A 1120 139.99 14.87 -7.57
C VAL A 1120 141.07 13.98 -6.96
N PRO A 1121 140.74 12.85 -6.32
CA PRO A 1121 141.75 11.90 -5.87
C PRO A 1121 142.05 10.85 -6.96
N SER A 1122 143.33 10.68 -7.28
CA SER A 1122 143.88 9.55 -8.04
C SER A 1122 144.10 8.33 -7.13
N MET A 1123 143.74 7.15 -7.67
CA MET A 1123 143.97 5.75 -7.27
C MET A 1123 144.55 5.38 -5.88
N LEU A 1124 143.78 4.54 -5.15
CA LEU A 1124 144.29 3.54 -4.19
C LEU A 1124 144.10 2.11 -4.77
N PRO A 1125 145.01 1.16 -4.50
CA PRO A 1125 144.94 -0.20 -5.04
C PRO A 1125 144.00 -1.09 -4.20
N GLY A 1126 142.87 -1.52 -4.78
CA GLY A 1126 141.95 -2.47 -4.15
C GLY A 1126 140.55 -2.43 -4.77
N GLY A 1127 140.26 -3.34 -5.70
CA GLY A 1127 139.04 -3.32 -6.51
C GLY A 1127 137.74 -3.59 -5.76
N ARG A 1128 136.81 -2.61 -5.80
CA ARG A 1128 135.37 -2.75 -6.11
C ARG A 1128 134.77 -1.34 -6.31
N ASN A 1129 134.08 -1.13 -7.44
CA ASN A 1129 133.74 0.17 -8.02
C ASN A 1129 132.91 1.12 -7.12
N ILE A 1130 133.44 2.33 -6.94
CA ILE A 1130 132.78 3.54 -6.41
C ILE A 1130 132.08 4.26 -7.58
N TYR A 1131 130.91 4.86 -7.35
CA TYR A 1131 130.23 5.73 -8.31
C TYR A 1131 131.15 6.90 -8.73
N GLN A 1132 131.53 7.01 -10.01
CA GLN A 1132 132.38 8.10 -10.52
C GLN A 1132 131.69 9.46 -10.32
N THR A 1133 132.24 10.36 -9.49
CA THR A 1133 131.71 11.72 -9.30
C THR A 1133 132.19 12.63 -10.45
N LEU A 1134 131.28 13.38 -11.08
CA LEU A 1134 131.61 14.32 -12.15
C LEU A 1134 131.67 15.75 -11.59
N TYR A 1135 132.81 16.41 -11.76
CA TYR A 1135 133.02 17.83 -11.45
C TYR A 1135 133.11 18.62 -12.74
N VAL A 1136 132.38 19.74 -12.83
CA VAL A 1136 132.46 20.69 -13.95
C VAL A 1136 132.85 22.05 -13.39
N ALA A 1137 134.01 22.56 -13.80
CA ALA A 1137 134.44 23.92 -13.49
C ALA A 1137 133.51 24.91 -14.19
N TYR A 1138 132.94 25.83 -13.43
CA TYR A 1138 132.08 26.90 -13.93
C TYR A 1138 132.72 28.25 -13.57
N GLN A 1139 133.32 28.90 -14.56
CA GLN A 1139 133.76 30.29 -14.47
C GLN A 1139 132.73 31.18 -15.18
N PRO A 1140 131.84 31.85 -14.44
CA PRO A 1140 130.89 32.78 -15.05
C PRO A 1140 131.60 34.04 -15.54
N VAL A 1141 131.30 34.46 -16.76
CA VAL A 1141 131.69 35.77 -17.28
C VAL A 1141 130.87 36.83 -16.55
N GLY A 1142 131.49 37.60 -15.65
CA GLY A 1142 130.87 38.75 -14.97
C GLY A 1142 130.66 38.65 -13.45
N LEU A 1143 131.32 37.73 -12.75
CA LEU A 1143 131.26 37.59 -11.29
C LEU A 1143 132.45 38.31 -10.62
N ARG A 1144 132.42 39.65 -10.63
CA ARG A 1144 133.25 40.53 -9.78
C ARG A 1144 132.36 41.49 -9.03
#